data_AF-A0ABD3SGE2-F1
#
_entry.id   AF-A0ABD3SGE2-F1
#
_cell.length_a   1.000
_cell.length_b   1.000
_cell.length_c   1.000
_cell.angle_alpha   90.00
_cell.angle_beta   90.00
_cell.angle_gamma   90.00
#
_symmetry.space_group_name_H-M   'P 1'
#
loop_
_entity.id
_entity.type
_entity.pdbx_description
1 polymer ?
#
loop_
_entity_poly.entity_id
_entity_poly.type
_entity_poly.pdbx_seq_one_letter_code
_entity_poly.pdbx_strand_id
1 'polypeptide(L)'
;MLLQAKSFLASSTTARVMAARVAVATVDRGRRALTLASPHTLFQPPSRRETVLLGCVSYDPSVGEIWGQLKSHFVDKGGVPNFDYVLFSNYEQQVRALLDSHIDIAWNGPIAHVMCEERAAVVSLGMRDVDRDCESVCVTRVDANLPSLEGTRLLAGASDSPQGYLIPKYYLQRILNINCLIVPNDVDLGKHGDTAIGEIIALERLMDKTDDRNSFHGAVLSRMMWDRATAGLLPSIDAQKLREIISVNNLQLEIPTFDHCQFDVLESNLPKVEDFYSALHSMDYDDPKQQHVMKLEGIRRSWEKPRQEGYAIVRSAMGLSGKTRAKNFVPGTAKRGFSSNAVPLQSSSNHVRLPPQSRVGVIGCGVAGLQVIRSMKARGYEVTCFERADDIGGVWRSNYEGFGLQVGKQFYEMPDLEMTEAEWQELPSGAKVQAYIKRFAKHFDLENSVQLNTSVERVTKNHLKDGSRAQSTWTVHTQDGKDHTFDYLVVSTGMYSSDPHLPEQFFSASETFSGDAMHSSQFLDAQIAKNKRVLVVGGGKSATDCCAASAGAGAESVTLLQRNSHWPTPLYVAGLIPFQHIFLSRLGQALVEAKVGVYPGARSAASIFRPLMGPIFGIVEMLFAFQLGLRGDLRPKVGVVEDFYGYAQVQDGSFKELRDSGKVQVKLGEIQEFTSDGVNTKKNEFIETDMVIFATGWKKDYSFFDTDVKELLDMQNDGLYLYKRMLPPGVPGLAFIGSEAATIFVSVLYIRVH
;
A
#
# COMPACT_ATOMS: atom_id res chain seq x y z
N MET A 1 -37.88 23.15 26.21
CA MET A 1 -37.08 23.04 24.97
C MET A 1 -37.20 21.68 24.25
N LEU A 2 -37.07 20.52 24.92
CA LEU A 2 -37.26 19.19 24.29
C LEU A 2 -38.68 18.94 23.68
N LEU A 3 -39.71 19.58 24.24
CA LEU A 3 -41.08 19.55 23.68
C LEU A 3 -41.26 20.45 22.43
N GLN A 4 -40.47 21.52 22.30
CA GLN A 4 -40.49 22.40 21.12
C GLN A 4 -39.69 21.82 19.94
N ALA A 5 -38.69 20.97 20.20
CA ALA A 5 -38.01 20.20 19.14
C ALA A 5 -38.93 19.14 18.51
N LYS A 6 -39.84 18.54 19.28
CA LYS A 6 -40.85 17.60 18.77
C LYS A 6 -41.91 18.29 17.90
N SER A 7 -42.30 19.53 18.21
CA SER A 7 -43.28 20.25 17.39
C SER A 7 -42.72 20.71 16.04
N PHE A 8 -41.41 21.03 15.97
CA PHE A 8 -40.76 21.46 14.73
C PHE A 8 -40.59 20.33 13.71
N LEU A 9 -40.39 19.08 14.17
CA LEU A 9 -40.34 17.90 13.31
C LEU A 9 -41.73 17.48 12.78
N ALA A 10 -42.82 17.86 13.44
CA ALA A 10 -44.18 17.52 13.05
C ALA A 10 -44.78 18.46 11.98
N SER A 11 -44.23 19.67 11.80
CA SER A 11 -44.79 20.72 10.92
C SER A 11 -44.10 20.85 9.56
N SER A 12 -43.07 20.05 9.28
CA SER A 12 -42.33 20.11 8.00
C SER A 12 -43.00 19.24 6.94
N THR A 13 -43.51 19.90 5.89
CA THR A 13 -44.14 19.28 4.70
C THR A 13 -43.19 18.29 3.99
N THR A 14 -41.88 18.47 4.17
CA THR A 14 -40.81 17.63 3.62
C THR A 14 -40.80 16.21 4.22
N ALA A 15 -41.21 16.05 5.49
CA ALA A 15 -41.29 14.73 6.12
C ALA A 15 -42.48 13.89 5.62
N ARG A 16 -43.59 14.55 5.21
CA ARG A 16 -44.76 13.86 4.64
C ARG A 16 -44.49 13.31 3.23
N VAL A 17 -43.65 13.98 2.44
CA VAL A 17 -43.27 13.52 1.10
C VAL A 17 -42.30 12.31 1.18
N MET A 18 -41.45 12.24 2.21
CA MET A 18 -40.60 11.06 2.43
C MET A 18 -41.37 9.85 2.96
N ALA A 19 -42.35 10.05 3.86
CA ALA A 19 -43.19 8.97 4.37
C ALA A 19 -44.13 8.36 3.29
N ALA A 20 -44.58 9.17 2.32
CA ALA A 20 -45.45 8.73 1.23
C ALA A 20 -44.75 7.83 0.19
N ARG A 21 -43.40 7.82 0.12
CA ARG A 21 -42.64 6.92 -0.78
C ARG A 21 -42.24 5.59 -0.13
N VAL A 22 -42.46 5.42 1.17
CA VAL A 22 -42.19 4.16 1.90
C VAL A 22 -43.48 3.33 2.12
N ALA A 23 -44.66 3.92 1.88
CA ALA A 23 -45.96 3.28 2.07
C ALA A 23 -46.60 2.83 0.74
N VAL A 24 -45.93 1.98 -0.04
CA VAL A 24 -46.57 1.18 -1.10
C VAL A 24 -46.09 -0.27 -0.97
N ALA A 25 -46.56 -0.96 0.06
CA ALA A 25 -46.48 -2.43 0.16
C ALA A 25 -47.40 -2.97 1.26
N THR A 26 -48.67 -2.59 1.27
CA THR A 26 -49.71 -3.37 1.98
C THR A 26 -51.03 -3.21 1.26
N VAL A 27 -51.44 -4.24 0.53
CA VAL A 27 -52.66 -5.04 0.71
C VAL A 27 -52.84 -5.88 -0.55
N ASP A 28 -52.57 -7.18 -0.46
CA ASP A 28 -53.57 -8.16 -0.92
C ASP A 28 -53.56 -9.38 0.01
N ARG A 29 -54.74 -9.72 0.53
CA ARG A 29 -54.96 -10.84 1.44
C ARG A 29 -55.32 -12.06 0.62
N GLY A 30 -54.34 -12.92 0.36
CA GLY A 30 -54.56 -14.25 -0.20
C GLY A 30 -53.58 -15.25 0.42
N ARG A 31 -54.11 -16.22 1.19
CA ARG A 31 -53.34 -17.28 1.86
C ARG A 31 -52.44 -18.05 0.88
N ARG A 32 -51.13 -17.76 0.89
CA ARG A 32 -50.06 -18.71 0.63
C ARG A 32 -48.86 -18.33 1.50
N ALA A 33 -48.36 -19.29 2.28
CA ALA A 33 -47.14 -19.13 3.05
C ALA A 33 -45.98 -18.86 2.09
N LEU A 34 -45.54 -17.60 2.01
CA LEU A 34 -44.29 -17.22 1.38
C LEU A 34 -43.23 -17.26 2.48
N THR A 35 -42.43 -18.33 2.45
CA THR A 35 -41.14 -18.40 3.13
C THR A 35 -40.30 -17.20 2.68
N LEU A 36 -40.15 -16.21 3.55
CA LEU A 36 -39.23 -15.09 3.34
C LEU A 36 -37.81 -15.66 3.32
N ALA A 37 -37.17 -15.62 2.15
CA ALA A 37 -35.75 -15.90 2.02
C ALA A 37 -34.96 -14.93 2.92
N SER A 38 -33.96 -15.48 3.62
CA SER A 38 -33.06 -14.76 4.52
C SER A 38 -32.44 -13.50 3.88
N PRO A 39 -32.12 -12.43 4.64
CA PRO A 39 -31.40 -11.25 4.14
C PRO A 39 -30.03 -11.56 3.53
N HIS A 40 -29.50 -12.77 3.76
CA HIS A 40 -28.21 -13.24 3.25
C HIS A 40 -28.15 -13.48 1.73
N THR A 41 -29.27 -13.42 1.01
CA THR A 41 -29.30 -13.69 -0.45
C THR A 41 -29.23 -12.46 -1.35
N LEU A 42 -29.39 -11.24 -0.83
CA LEU A 42 -29.45 -10.01 -1.66
C LEU A 42 -28.07 -9.38 -1.96
N PHE A 43 -27.01 -9.80 -1.27
CA PHE A 43 -25.66 -9.21 -1.41
C PHE A 43 -24.55 -10.27 -1.41
N GLN A 44 -24.78 -11.44 -1.99
CA GLN A 44 -23.66 -12.35 -2.27
C GLN A 44 -23.02 -11.92 -3.59
N PRO A 45 -21.73 -11.54 -3.60
CA PRO A 45 -21.03 -11.42 -4.87
C PRO A 45 -21.08 -12.80 -5.57
N PRO A 46 -21.21 -12.83 -6.91
CA PRO A 46 -21.17 -14.08 -7.65
C PRO A 46 -19.93 -14.86 -7.24
N SER A 47 -20.04 -16.18 -7.16
CA SER A 47 -18.91 -16.98 -6.70
C SER A 47 -17.74 -16.79 -7.67
N ARG A 48 -16.50 -16.66 -7.16
CA ARG A 48 -15.29 -16.59 -8.02
C ARG A 48 -15.20 -17.75 -9.02
N ARG A 49 -15.85 -18.89 -8.72
CA ARG A 49 -15.95 -20.05 -9.62
C ARG A 49 -16.82 -19.78 -10.85
N GLU A 50 -17.79 -18.86 -10.74
CA GLU A 50 -18.73 -18.51 -11.81
C GLU A 50 -18.35 -17.24 -12.57
N THR A 51 -17.51 -16.36 -11.99
CA THR A 51 -17.08 -15.10 -12.65
C THR A 51 -15.84 -15.27 -13.52
N VAL A 52 -15.91 -14.93 -14.80
CA VAL A 52 -14.75 -14.80 -15.70
C VAL A 52 -14.08 -13.44 -15.46
N LEU A 53 -12.83 -13.45 -15.00
CA LEU A 53 -12.09 -12.24 -14.64
C LEU A 53 -10.93 -11.99 -15.62
N LEU A 54 -10.98 -10.87 -16.32
CA LEU A 54 -9.93 -10.43 -17.25
C LEU A 54 -8.96 -9.44 -16.58
N GLY A 55 -7.65 -9.64 -16.70
CA GLY A 55 -6.66 -8.64 -16.34
C GLY A 55 -6.25 -7.78 -17.52
N CYS A 56 -6.18 -6.46 -17.30
CA CYS A 56 -5.72 -5.48 -18.30
C CYS A 56 -4.75 -4.46 -17.68
N VAL A 57 -3.67 -4.10 -18.38
CA VAL A 57 -2.74 -3.06 -17.92
C VAL A 57 -3.25 -1.67 -18.27
N SER A 58 -3.31 -0.77 -17.29
CA SER A 58 -3.71 0.62 -17.49
C SER A 58 -2.51 1.47 -17.93
N TYR A 59 -2.30 1.53 -19.24
CA TYR A 59 -1.29 2.40 -19.85
C TYR A 59 -1.85 3.78 -20.25
N ASP A 60 -3.15 3.89 -20.51
CA ASP A 60 -3.86 5.13 -20.86
C ASP A 60 -5.19 5.26 -20.06
N PRO A 61 -5.67 6.48 -19.73
CA PRO A 61 -6.95 6.67 -19.05
C PRO A 61 -8.16 6.02 -19.75
N SER A 62 -8.12 5.89 -21.08
CA SER A 62 -9.20 5.28 -21.88
C SER A 62 -9.35 3.77 -21.64
N VAL A 63 -8.32 3.08 -21.12
CA VAL A 63 -8.36 1.63 -20.86
C VAL A 63 -9.52 1.26 -19.94
N GLY A 64 -9.80 2.06 -18.92
CA GLY A 64 -10.92 1.82 -18.00
C GLY A 64 -12.29 1.92 -18.69
N GLU A 65 -12.42 2.82 -19.67
CA GLU A 65 -13.63 3.00 -20.47
C GLU A 65 -13.82 1.85 -21.47
N ILE A 66 -12.74 1.46 -22.16
CA ILE A 66 -12.77 0.37 -23.16
C ILE A 66 -13.26 -0.93 -22.51
N TRP A 67 -12.65 -1.36 -21.41
CA TRP A 67 -13.04 -2.60 -20.75
C TRP A 67 -14.39 -2.49 -20.04
N GLY A 68 -14.81 -1.29 -19.63
CA GLY A 68 -16.17 -1.05 -19.14
C GLY A 68 -17.23 -1.24 -20.22
N GLN A 69 -16.98 -0.75 -21.43
CA GLN A 69 -17.87 -0.95 -22.58
C GLN A 69 -17.87 -2.41 -23.06
N LEU A 70 -16.70 -3.06 -23.14
CA LEU A 70 -16.60 -4.49 -23.48
C LEU A 70 -17.29 -5.37 -22.44
N LYS A 71 -17.18 -5.06 -21.15
CA LYS A 71 -17.91 -5.75 -20.10
C LYS A 71 -19.41 -5.67 -20.33
N SER A 72 -19.92 -4.47 -20.62
CA SER A 72 -21.35 -4.26 -20.87
C SER A 72 -21.81 -5.07 -22.08
N HIS A 73 -20.99 -5.12 -23.14
CA HIS A 73 -21.27 -5.94 -24.32
C HIS A 73 -21.27 -7.45 -24.01
N PHE A 74 -20.26 -7.97 -23.31
CA PHE A 74 -20.15 -9.41 -23.01
C PHE A 74 -21.22 -9.91 -22.03
N VAL A 75 -21.59 -9.08 -21.04
CA VAL A 75 -22.65 -9.42 -20.08
C VAL A 75 -24.04 -9.35 -20.74
N ASP A 76 -24.34 -8.29 -21.50
CA ASP A 76 -25.70 -8.06 -22.00
C ASP A 76 -26.01 -8.81 -23.29
N LYS A 77 -24.99 -9.03 -24.14
CA LYS A 77 -25.14 -9.57 -25.50
C LYS A 77 -24.25 -10.77 -25.80
N GLY A 78 -23.07 -10.83 -25.21
CA GLY A 78 -22.06 -11.88 -25.50
C GLY A 78 -22.32 -13.21 -24.79
N GLY A 79 -23.32 -13.30 -23.91
CA GLY A 79 -23.62 -14.55 -23.21
C GLY A 79 -22.63 -14.89 -22.09
N VAL A 80 -21.89 -13.91 -21.56
CA VAL A 80 -20.95 -14.08 -20.44
C VAL A 80 -21.49 -13.32 -19.21
N PRO A 81 -22.56 -13.83 -18.54
CA PRO A 81 -23.33 -13.06 -17.57
C PRO A 81 -22.54 -12.63 -16.32
N ASN A 82 -21.45 -13.35 -16.01
CA ASN A 82 -20.56 -13.08 -14.89
C ASN A 82 -19.16 -12.67 -15.38
N PHE A 83 -19.07 -11.68 -16.26
CA PHE A 83 -17.77 -11.15 -16.72
C PHE A 83 -17.36 -9.91 -15.93
N ASP A 84 -16.10 -9.83 -15.53
CA ASP A 84 -15.51 -8.62 -14.93
C ASP A 84 -14.04 -8.45 -15.33
N TYR A 85 -13.46 -7.29 -15.01
CA TYR A 85 -12.06 -7.00 -15.30
C TYR A 85 -11.32 -6.32 -14.14
N VAL A 86 -9.99 -6.48 -14.12
CA VAL A 86 -9.07 -5.89 -13.13
C VAL A 86 -8.01 -5.10 -13.87
N LEU A 87 -7.78 -3.86 -13.43
CA LEU A 87 -6.71 -3.02 -13.95
C LEU A 87 -5.41 -3.23 -13.18
N PHE A 88 -4.33 -3.49 -13.90
CA PHE A 88 -2.97 -3.60 -13.39
C PHE A 88 -2.15 -2.36 -13.78
N SER A 89 -1.21 -1.96 -12.93
CA SER A 89 -0.30 -0.84 -13.23
C SER A 89 0.82 -1.22 -14.20
N ASN A 90 1.14 -2.52 -14.33
CA ASN A 90 2.17 -3.06 -15.22
C ASN A 90 1.89 -4.52 -15.57
N TYR A 91 2.54 -4.99 -16.64
CA TYR A 91 2.39 -6.35 -17.14
C TYR A 91 2.95 -7.41 -16.19
N GLU A 92 4.00 -7.13 -15.42
CA GLU A 92 4.59 -8.11 -14.49
C GLU A 92 3.58 -8.54 -13.41
N GLN A 93 2.80 -7.61 -12.88
CA GLN A 93 1.76 -7.92 -11.90
C GLN A 93 0.58 -8.66 -12.53
N GLN A 94 0.21 -8.33 -13.77
CA GLN A 94 -0.83 -9.05 -14.50
C GLN A 94 -0.41 -10.50 -14.80
N VAL A 95 0.80 -10.70 -15.31
CA VAL A 95 1.38 -12.02 -15.57
C VAL A 95 1.37 -12.87 -14.30
N ARG A 96 1.82 -12.30 -13.17
CA ARG A 96 1.75 -12.99 -11.87
C ARG A 96 0.32 -13.35 -11.50
N ALA A 97 -0.61 -12.41 -11.65
CA ALA A 97 -2.01 -12.66 -11.35
C ALA A 97 -2.61 -13.78 -12.22
N LEU A 98 -2.23 -13.89 -13.49
CA LEU A 98 -2.68 -14.99 -14.36
C LEU A 98 -2.08 -16.32 -13.89
N LEU A 99 -0.76 -16.36 -13.65
CA LEU A 99 -0.05 -17.58 -13.23
C LEU A 99 -0.54 -18.11 -11.87
N ASP A 100 -0.87 -17.20 -10.95
CA ASP A 100 -1.44 -17.53 -9.63
C ASP A 100 -2.97 -17.77 -9.69
N SER A 101 -3.55 -17.76 -10.90
CA SER A 101 -4.98 -17.92 -11.19
C SER A 101 -5.87 -16.87 -10.52
N HIS A 102 -5.32 -15.73 -10.09
CA HIS A 102 -6.10 -14.61 -9.54
C HIS A 102 -7.02 -13.96 -10.57
N ILE A 103 -6.63 -13.99 -11.85
CA ILE A 103 -7.46 -13.69 -13.02
C ILE A 103 -7.56 -14.95 -13.89
N ASP A 104 -8.59 -15.04 -14.72
CA ASP A 104 -8.81 -16.17 -15.62
C ASP A 104 -8.16 -15.92 -16.99
N ILE A 105 -8.18 -14.67 -17.46
CA ILE A 105 -7.66 -14.24 -18.76
C ILE A 105 -6.76 -13.02 -18.54
N ALA A 106 -5.67 -12.89 -19.29
CA ALA A 106 -4.85 -11.68 -19.31
C ALA A 106 -4.74 -11.10 -20.73
N TRP A 107 -4.93 -9.78 -20.85
CA TRP A 107 -4.63 -9.03 -22.07
C TRP A 107 -3.15 -8.66 -22.08
N ASN A 108 -2.31 -9.51 -22.65
CA ASN A 108 -0.85 -9.45 -22.55
C ASN A 108 -0.22 -8.84 -23.80
N GLY A 109 0.74 -7.93 -23.60
CA GLY A 109 1.71 -7.53 -24.64
C GLY A 109 2.77 -8.61 -24.90
N PRO A 110 3.72 -8.38 -25.82
CA PRO A 110 4.61 -9.43 -26.33
C PRO A 110 5.49 -10.08 -25.29
N ILE A 111 6.14 -9.27 -24.47
CA ILE A 111 7.02 -9.75 -23.41
C ILE A 111 6.19 -10.45 -22.34
N ALA A 112 5.03 -9.89 -21.98
CA ALA A 112 4.12 -10.48 -21.01
C ALA A 112 3.62 -11.87 -21.44
N HIS A 113 3.28 -12.04 -22.72
CA HIS A 113 2.90 -13.32 -23.28
C HIS A 113 4.03 -14.36 -23.20
N VAL A 114 5.23 -14.00 -23.70
CA VAL A 114 6.42 -14.88 -23.63
C VAL A 114 6.76 -15.22 -22.18
N MET A 115 6.59 -14.27 -21.27
CA MET A 115 6.77 -14.46 -19.83
C MET A 115 5.78 -15.48 -19.22
N CYS A 116 4.52 -15.50 -19.67
CA CYS A 116 3.54 -16.50 -19.25
C CYS A 116 3.89 -17.88 -19.80
N GLU A 117 4.19 -17.95 -21.10
CA GLU A 117 4.50 -19.19 -21.81
C GLU A 117 5.73 -19.93 -21.24
N GLU A 118 6.77 -19.20 -20.86
CA GLU A 118 7.96 -19.80 -20.25
C GLU A 118 7.66 -20.46 -18.89
N ARG A 119 6.55 -20.07 -18.25
CA ARG A 119 6.23 -20.44 -16.87
C ARG A 119 5.01 -21.36 -16.75
N ALA A 120 4.15 -21.45 -17.75
CA ALA A 120 2.95 -22.28 -17.71
C ALA A 120 2.49 -22.75 -19.10
N ALA A 121 1.62 -23.75 -19.12
CA ALA A 121 0.88 -24.13 -20.32
C ALA A 121 -0.19 -23.06 -20.59
N VAL A 122 0.12 -22.16 -21.52
CA VAL A 122 -0.73 -21.03 -21.91
C VAL A 122 -1.46 -21.36 -23.20
N VAL A 123 -2.72 -20.96 -23.26
CA VAL A 123 -3.52 -20.99 -24.47
C VAL A 123 -3.97 -19.58 -24.81
N SER A 124 -3.79 -19.16 -26.06
CA SER A 124 -4.18 -17.84 -26.51
C SER A 124 -5.58 -17.88 -27.16
N LEU A 125 -6.42 -16.89 -26.86
CA LEU A 125 -7.83 -16.84 -27.26
C LEU A 125 -8.09 -15.93 -28.48
N GLY A 126 -7.32 -14.86 -28.63
CA GLY A 126 -7.53 -13.86 -29.70
C GLY A 126 -6.62 -12.65 -29.55
N MET A 127 -6.52 -11.87 -30.62
CA MET A 127 -5.74 -10.62 -30.71
C MET A 127 -6.46 -9.61 -31.61
N ARG A 128 -6.07 -8.34 -31.60
CA ARG A 128 -6.64 -7.38 -32.56
C ARG A 128 -6.05 -7.60 -33.94
N ASP A 129 -6.78 -7.22 -34.97
CA ASP A 129 -6.25 -7.18 -36.34
C ASP A 129 -5.01 -6.28 -36.48
N VAL A 130 -4.96 -5.17 -35.72
CA VAL A 130 -3.83 -4.24 -35.70
C VAL A 130 -2.62 -4.72 -34.92
N ASP A 131 -2.75 -5.77 -34.09
CA ASP A 131 -1.62 -6.33 -33.33
C ASP A 131 -0.76 -7.27 -34.18
N ARG A 132 -1.20 -7.59 -35.40
CA ARG A 132 -0.50 -8.48 -36.31
C ARG A 132 0.60 -7.75 -37.09
N ASP A 133 1.72 -8.44 -37.26
CA ASP A 133 2.80 -8.01 -38.15
C ASP A 133 3.32 -6.59 -37.82
N CYS A 134 3.39 -6.26 -36.54
CA CYS A 134 3.91 -5.00 -36.04
C CYS A 134 5.37 -4.79 -36.45
N GLU A 135 5.70 -3.55 -36.81
CA GLU A 135 7.00 -3.16 -37.35
C GLU A 135 7.71 -2.13 -36.48
N SER A 136 9.04 -2.15 -36.55
CA SER A 136 9.94 -1.13 -36.01
C SER A 136 10.68 -0.42 -37.15
N VAL A 137 10.93 0.86 -36.99
CA VAL A 137 11.62 1.71 -37.96
C VAL A 137 12.82 2.40 -37.36
N CYS A 138 13.85 2.61 -38.18
CA CYS A 138 14.96 3.49 -37.86
C CYS A 138 14.76 4.82 -38.57
N VAL A 139 14.92 5.95 -37.88
CA VAL A 139 14.78 7.29 -38.45
C VAL A 139 16.01 8.14 -38.16
N THR A 140 16.26 9.10 -39.02
CA THR A 140 17.33 10.11 -38.85
C THR A 140 16.83 11.47 -39.33
N ARG A 141 17.61 12.53 -39.09
CA ARG A 141 17.29 13.85 -39.63
C ARG A 141 17.57 13.92 -41.13
N VAL A 142 16.79 14.71 -41.85
CA VAL A 142 16.98 14.95 -43.29
C VAL A 142 18.33 15.60 -43.59
N ASP A 143 18.87 16.39 -42.66
CA ASP A 143 20.18 17.03 -42.80
C ASP A 143 21.37 16.17 -42.28
N ALA A 144 21.10 15.01 -41.69
CA ALA A 144 22.15 14.13 -41.18
C ALA A 144 22.84 13.39 -42.33
N ASN A 145 24.17 13.42 -42.34
CA ASN A 145 24.97 12.57 -43.21
C ASN A 145 25.27 11.24 -42.50
N LEU A 146 24.55 10.18 -42.87
CA LEU A 146 24.60 8.88 -42.19
C LEU A 146 24.87 7.74 -43.20
N PRO A 147 26.12 7.60 -43.68
CA PRO A 147 26.47 6.56 -44.67
C PRO A 147 26.55 5.16 -44.04
N SER A 148 26.74 5.06 -42.73
CA SER A 148 26.81 3.81 -41.96
C SER A 148 26.10 3.94 -40.62
N LEU A 149 25.61 2.82 -40.05
CA LEU A 149 25.17 2.73 -38.65
C LEU A 149 26.31 2.33 -37.70
N GLU A 150 27.48 1.97 -38.24
CA GLU A 150 28.65 1.61 -37.43
C GLU A 150 29.14 2.79 -36.58
N GLY A 151 29.32 2.56 -35.28
CA GLY A 151 29.73 3.59 -34.31
C GLY A 151 28.67 4.65 -34.01
N THR A 152 27.46 4.52 -34.56
CA THR A 152 26.39 5.52 -34.38
C THR A 152 25.70 5.40 -33.03
N ARG A 153 25.09 6.50 -32.59
CA ARG A 153 24.25 6.55 -31.38
C ARG A 153 22.80 6.73 -31.80
N LEU A 154 21.97 5.72 -31.56
CA LEU A 154 20.54 5.73 -31.87
C LEU A 154 19.75 5.86 -30.57
N LEU A 155 18.79 6.78 -30.54
CA LEU A 155 17.80 6.84 -29.47
C LEU A 155 16.75 5.74 -29.67
N ALA A 156 16.06 5.36 -28.60
CA ALA A 156 15.05 4.33 -28.63
C ALA A 156 13.95 4.62 -27.61
N GLY A 157 12.86 3.84 -27.68
CA GLY A 157 11.82 3.84 -26.64
C GLY A 157 12.33 3.33 -25.29
N ALA A 158 11.40 2.98 -24.39
CA ALA A 158 11.74 2.37 -23.12
C ALA A 158 12.49 1.04 -23.31
N SER A 159 13.41 0.71 -22.40
CA SER A 159 14.24 -0.50 -22.50
C SER A 159 13.46 -1.81 -22.43
N ASP A 160 12.23 -1.78 -21.94
CA ASP A 160 11.28 -2.89 -21.92
C ASP A 160 10.31 -2.87 -23.11
N SER A 161 10.49 -2.00 -24.11
CA SER A 161 9.66 -1.95 -25.31
C SER A 161 10.11 -2.98 -26.36
N PRO A 162 9.25 -3.91 -26.80
CA PRO A 162 9.53 -4.81 -27.92
C PRO A 162 9.84 -4.04 -29.20
N GLN A 163 8.91 -3.15 -29.61
CA GLN A 163 8.95 -2.35 -30.83
C GLN A 163 9.99 -1.22 -30.78
N GLY A 164 10.17 -0.60 -29.62
CA GLY A 164 10.98 0.60 -29.46
C GLY A 164 12.43 0.32 -29.09
N TYR A 165 12.76 -0.87 -28.57
CA TYR A 165 14.09 -1.16 -28.06
C TYR A 165 14.56 -2.60 -28.28
N LEU A 166 13.88 -3.61 -27.72
CA LEU A 166 14.41 -4.98 -27.62
C LEU A 166 14.62 -5.64 -28.98
N ILE A 167 13.58 -5.68 -29.83
CA ILE A 167 13.67 -6.33 -31.14
C ILE A 167 14.69 -5.59 -32.03
N PRO A 168 14.63 -4.26 -32.17
CA PRO A 168 15.61 -3.55 -32.97
C PRO A 168 17.05 -3.70 -32.47
N LYS A 169 17.26 -3.67 -31.15
CA LYS A 169 18.58 -3.86 -30.56
C LYS A 169 19.12 -5.25 -30.86
N TYR A 170 18.30 -6.28 -30.63
CA TYR A 170 18.66 -7.65 -30.96
C TYR A 170 18.98 -7.77 -32.46
N TYR A 171 18.12 -7.27 -33.33
CA TYR A 171 18.29 -7.41 -34.77
C TYR A 171 19.53 -6.67 -35.28
N LEU A 172 19.69 -5.38 -34.95
CA LEU A 172 20.82 -4.57 -35.41
C LEU A 172 22.15 -5.10 -34.86
N GLN A 173 22.23 -5.40 -33.56
CA GLN A 173 23.50 -5.76 -32.91
C GLN A 173 23.85 -7.24 -33.02
N ARG A 174 22.86 -8.15 -33.04
CA ARG A 174 23.11 -9.62 -33.05
C ARG A 174 22.90 -10.26 -34.40
N ILE A 175 21.89 -9.84 -35.17
CA ILE A 175 21.60 -10.46 -36.48
C ILE A 175 22.40 -9.77 -37.59
N LEU A 176 22.36 -8.44 -37.66
CA LEU A 176 23.10 -7.66 -38.66
C LEU A 176 24.54 -7.36 -38.23
N ASN A 177 24.90 -7.63 -36.98
CA ASN A 177 26.24 -7.42 -36.42
C ASN A 177 26.76 -5.99 -36.61
N ILE A 178 25.88 -5.00 -36.42
CA ILE A 178 26.18 -3.58 -36.51
C ILE A 178 26.57 -3.07 -35.12
N ASN A 179 27.73 -2.43 -35.00
CA ASN A 179 28.18 -1.87 -33.73
C ASN A 179 27.62 -0.46 -33.52
N CYS A 180 26.32 -0.36 -33.24
CA CYS A 180 25.66 0.89 -32.86
C CYS A 180 25.33 0.90 -31.36
N LEU A 181 25.37 2.09 -30.74
CA LEU A 181 24.89 2.30 -29.38
C LEU A 181 23.41 2.69 -29.42
N ILE A 182 22.55 1.84 -28.87
CA ILE A 182 21.11 2.13 -28.74
C ILE A 182 20.83 2.59 -27.31
N VAL A 183 20.37 3.83 -27.17
CA VAL A 183 20.14 4.52 -25.90
C VAL A 183 18.64 4.55 -25.61
N PRO A 184 18.16 3.83 -24.58
CA PRO A 184 16.74 3.82 -24.23
C PRO A 184 16.31 5.15 -23.58
N ASN A 185 15.02 5.43 -23.66
CA ASN A 185 14.35 6.46 -22.88
C ASN A 185 13.38 5.78 -21.90
N ASP A 186 13.89 5.43 -20.73
CA ASP A 186 13.15 4.67 -19.71
C ASP A 186 12.11 5.54 -19.01
N VAL A 187 10.91 5.54 -19.58
CA VAL A 187 9.71 6.13 -19.00
C VAL A 187 8.64 5.06 -19.00
N ASP A 188 7.84 5.01 -17.93
CA ASP A 188 6.70 4.09 -17.84
C ASP A 188 7.08 2.59 -17.94
N LEU A 189 8.25 2.22 -17.42
CA LEU A 189 8.70 0.82 -17.32
C LEU A 189 7.65 -0.08 -16.65
N GLY A 190 7.53 -1.29 -17.17
CA GLY A 190 6.49 -2.27 -16.84
C GLY A 190 5.26 -2.19 -17.75
N LYS A 191 5.14 -1.17 -18.59
CA LYS A 191 4.11 -1.08 -19.64
C LYS A 191 4.59 -1.57 -21.01
N HIS A 192 5.82 -2.07 -21.09
CA HIS A 192 6.41 -2.69 -22.29
C HIS A 192 6.33 -1.79 -23.54
N GLY A 193 6.47 -0.48 -23.34
CA GLY A 193 6.44 0.51 -24.41
C GLY A 193 5.04 0.92 -24.91
N ASP A 194 3.95 0.46 -24.30
CA ASP A 194 2.58 0.72 -24.81
C ASP A 194 2.15 2.19 -24.71
N THR A 195 2.76 2.98 -23.84
CA THR A 195 2.49 4.42 -23.78
C THR A 195 3.19 5.20 -24.89
N ALA A 196 4.22 4.60 -25.50
CA ALA A 196 5.06 5.19 -26.53
C ALA A 196 5.67 6.57 -26.17
N ILE A 197 5.63 6.97 -24.89
CA ILE A 197 6.19 8.23 -24.39
C ILE A 197 7.70 8.26 -24.62
N GLY A 198 8.40 7.14 -24.37
CA GLY A 198 9.83 7.01 -24.64
C GLY A 198 10.17 7.23 -26.12
N GLU A 199 9.31 6.81 -27.05
CA GLU A 199 9.50 7.02 -28.49
C GLU A 199 9.31 8.50 -28.88
N ILE A 200 8.31 9.18 -28.28
CA ILE A 200 8.11 10.62 -28.47
C ILE A 200 9.34 11.40 -27.98
N ILE A 201 9.83 11.11 -26.77
CA ILE A 201 11.03 11.74 -26.21
C ILE A 201 12.26 11.45 -27.09
N ALA A 202 12.39 10.24 -27.64
CA ALA A 202 13.46 9.91 -28.57
C ALA A 202 13.43 10.80 -29.82
N LEU A 203 12.25 11.07 -30.40
CA LEU A 203 12.10 11.97 -31.54
C LEU A 203 12.39 13.43 -31.17
N GLU A 204 11.90 13.92 -30.03
CA GLU A 204 12.16 15.27 -29.53
C GLU A 204 13.66 15.51 -29.35
N ARG A 205 14.35 14.58 -28.68
CA ARG A 205 15.80 14.62 -28.47
C ARG A 205 16.60 14.51 -29.77
N LEU A 206 16.10 13.79 -30.78
CA LEU A 206 16.75 13.72 -32.08
C LEU A 206 16.69 15.06 -32.84
N MET A 207 15.62 15.84 -32.64
CA MET A 207 15.45 17.15 -33.27
C MET A 207 16.16 18.29 -32.53
N ASP A 208 16.41 18.14 -31.23
CA ASP A 208 17.12 19.14 -30.44
C ASP A 208 18.59 19.25 -30.88
N LYS A 209 18.98 20.47 -31.31
CA LYS A 209 20.33 20.80 -31.79
C LYS A 209 21.14 21.62 -30.78
N THR A 210 20.63 21.83 -29.57
CA THR A 210 21.24 22.75 -28.60
C THR A 210 22.43 22.17 -27.83
N ASP A 211 22.68 20.85 -27.91
CA ASP A 211 23.79 20.17 -27.22
C ASP A 211 24.70 19.37 -28.18
N ASP A 212 25.74 20.03 -28.70
CA ASP A 212 26.73 19.44 -29.62
C ASP A 212 27.56 18.29 -28.99
N ARG A 213 27.57 18.15 -27.65
CA ARG A 213 28.30 17.08 -26.95
C ARG A 213 27.52 15.75 -26.88
N ASN A 214 26.24 15.74 -27.25
CA ASN A 214 25.34 14.59 -27.22
C ASN A 214 24.62 14.33 -28.56
N SER A 215 25.24 14.65 -29.68
CA SER A 215 24.60 14.45 -30.99
C SER A 215 24.24 12.98 -31.25
N PHE A 216 22.93 12.70 -31.28
CA PHE A 216 22.38 11.40 -31.69
C PHE A 216 22.22 11.37 -33.21
N HIS A 217 22.50 10.22 -33.80
CA HIS A 217 22.53 10.04 -35.25
C HIS A 217 21.17 9.62 -35.81
N GLY A 218 20.31 9.05 -34.97
CA GLY A 218 18.98 8.59 -35.34
C GLY A 218 18.20 8.12 -34.13
N ALA A 219 17.01 7.60 -34.39
CA ALA A 219 16.14 6.97 -33.39
C ALA A 219 15.53 5.69 -33.95
N VAL A 220 15.12 4.80 -33.05
CA VAL A 220 14.35 3.60 -33.35
C VAL A 220 13.02 3.69 -32.62
N LEU A 221 11.93 3.40 -33.33
CA LEU A 221 10.58 3.49 -32.83
C LEU A 221 9.65 2.52 -33.57
N SER A 222 8.41 2.40 -33.11
CA SER A 222 7.37 1.65 -33.80
C SER A 222 6.96 2.33 -35.11
N ARG A 223 6.58 1.53 -36.11
CA ARG A 223 5.92 2.01 -37.35
C ARG A 223 4.68 2.84 -37.01
N MET A 224 3.89 2.39 -36.03
CA MET A 224 2.72 3.11 -35.56
C MET A 224 3.05 4.54 -35.13
N MET A 225 4.10 4.74 -34.32
CA MET A 225 4.49 6.07 -33.88
C MET A 225 5.05 6.93 -35.02
N TRP A 226 5.79 6.32 -35.95
CA TRP A 226 6.29 6.99 -37.14
C TRP A 226 5.17 7.47 -38.08
N ASP A 227 4.16 6.64 -38.32
CA ASP A 227 2.99 7.00 -39.12
C ASP A 227 2.20 8.14 -38.45
N ARG A 228 2.10 8.15 -37.11
CA ARG A 228 1.49 9.28 -36.37
C ARG A 228 2.30 10.56 -36.48
N ALA A 229 3.63 10.47 -36.42
CA ALA A 229 4.52 11.62 -36.59
C ALA A 229 4.36 12.23 -38.00
N THR A 230 4.41 11.40 -39.04
CA THR A 230 4.27 11.83 -40.44
C THR A 230 2.87 12.32 -40.80
N ALA A 231 1.82 11.82 -40.12
CA ALA A 231 0.46 12.34 -40.21
C ALA A 231 0.23 13.66 -39.44
N GLY A 232 1.25 14.18 -38.74
CA GLY A 232 1.15 15.43 -37.96
C GLY A 232 0.35 15.30 -36.66
N LEU A 233 0.19 14.08 -36.13
CA LEU A 233 -0.56 13.81 -34.90
C LEU A 233 0.28 14.00 -33.62
N LEU A 234 1.56 14.35 -33.75
CA LEU A 234 2.47 14.63 -32.65
C LEU A 234 2.87 16.12 -32.68
N PRO A 235 2.25 16.98 -31.86
CA PRO A 235 2.42 18.43 -31.96
C PRO A 235 3.86 18.92 -31.74
N SER A 236 4.66 18.17 -30.98
CA SER A 236 6.06 18.50 -30.70
C SER A 236 7.02 18.05 -31.81
N ILE A 237 6.55 17.28 -32.80
CA ILE A 237 7.38 16.66 -33.83
C ILE A 237 7.13 17.26 -35.21
N ASP A 238 8.19 17.83 -35.80
CA ASP A 238 8.20 18.23 -37.20
C ASP A 238 8.78 17.11 -38.07
N ALA A 239 7.92 16.18 -38.50
CA ALA A 239 8.33 15.00 -39.26
C ALA A 239 8.97 15.33 -40.63
N GLN A 240 8.77 16.54 -41.18
CA GLN A 240 9.42 16.96 -42.43
C GLN A 240 10.94 17.09 -42.29
N LYS A 241 11.43 17.24 -41.04
CA LYS A 241 12.87 17.28 -40.73
C LYS A 241 13.46 15.90 -40.50
N LEU A 242 12.66 14.84 -40.54
CA LEU A 242 13.06 13.46 -40.31
C LEU A 242 12.85 12.63 -41.57
N ARG A 243 13.63 11.56 -41.71
CA ARG A 243 13.47 10.55 -42.75
C ARG A 243 13.70 9.17 -42.18
N GLU A 244 13.00 8.18 -42.74
CA GLU A 244 13.24 6.78 -42.44
C GLU A 244 14.55 6.30 -43.08
N ILE A 245 15.26 5.43 -42.37
CA ILE A 245 16.48 4.78 -42.84
C ILE A 245 16.09 3.40 -43.35
N ILE A 246 15.86 3.30 -44.66
CA ILE A 246 15.41 2.06 -45.31
C ILE A 246 16.60 1.15 -45.64
N SER A 247 17.77 1.73 -45.93
CA SER A 247 19.01 0.98 -46.18
C SER A 247 20.24 1.81 -45.84
N VAL A 248 21.34 1.12 -45.52
CA VAL A 248 22.63 1.71 -45.19
C VAL A 248 23.74 0.84 -45.79
N ASN A 249 24.69 1.41 -46.55
CA ASN A 249 25.73 0.64 -47.25
C ASN A 249 25.21 -0.58 -48.06
N ASN A 250 24.09 -0.41 -48.78
CA ASN A 250 23.38 -1.47 -49.52
C ASN A 250 22.81 -2.61 -48.67
N LEU A 251 22.85 -2.49 -47.33
CA LEU A 251 22.15 -3.37 -46.41
C LEU A 251 20.74 -2.83 -46.17
N GLN A 252 19.70 -3.61 -46.48
CA GLN A 252 18.32 -3.25 -46.16
C GLN A 252 18.08 -3.42 -44.65
N LEU A 253 17.49 -2.40 -44.03
CA LEU A 253 17.12 -2.41 -42.62
C LEU A 253 15.66 -2.85 -42.48
N GLU A 254 15.41 -4.13 -42.74
CA GLU A 254 14.09 -4.75 -42.58
C GLU A 254 14.08 -5.49 -41.25
N ILE A 255 13.64 -4.81 -40.18
CA ILE A 255 13.48 -5.42 -38.86
C ILE A 255 12.28 -6.37 -38.93
N PRO A 256 12.42 -7.66 -38.52
CA PRO A 256 11.35 -8.64 -38.62
C PRO A 256 10.09 -8.19 -37.87
N THR A 257 8.94 -8.47 -38.47
CA THR A 257 7.65 -8.21 -37.84
C THR A 257 7.40 -9.12 -36.65
N PHE A 258 6.50 -8.70 -35.76
CA PHE A 258 6.09 -9.46 -34.60
C PHE A 258 4.62 -9.22 -34.25
N ASP A 259 4.04 -10.08 -33.42
CA ASP A 259 2.66 -9.87 -32.93
C ASP A 259 2.66 -9.19 -31.56
N HIS A 260 1.73 -8.25 -31.37
CA HIS A 260 1.73 -7.33 -30.24
C HIS A 260 0.95 -7.85 -29.03
N CYS A 261 -0.33 -7.50 -28.90
CA CYS A 261 -1.18 -7.94 -27.79
C CYS A 261 -2.04 -9.17 -28.11
N GLN A 262 -2.28 -10.01 -27.10
CA GLN A 262 -3.25 -11.10 -27.17
C GLN A 262 -3.84 -11.49 -25.81
N PHE A 263 -4.97 -12.20 -25.85
CA PHE A 263 -5.58 -12.81 -24.67
C PHE A 263 -4.93 -14.16 -24.35
N ASP A 264 -4.35 -14.27 -23.17
CA ASP A 264 -3.77 -15.50 -22.64
C ASP A 264 -4.61 -16.07 -21.49
N VAL A 265 -4.74 -17.40 -21.48
CA VAL A 265 -5.38 -18.17 -20.40
C VAL A 265 -4.53 -19.38 -20.06
N LEU A 266 -4.56 -19.82 -18.80
CA LEU A 266 -3.96 -21.11 -18.42
C LEU A 266 -4.80 -22.27 -18.98
N GLU A 267 -4.14 -23.34 -19.45
CA GLU A 267 -4.84 -24.53 -19.98
C GLU A 267 -5.86 -25.11 -18.98
N SER A 268 -5.62 -24.95 -17.67
CA SER A 268 -6.55 -25.37 -16.60
C SER A 268 -7.86 -24.57 -16.55
N ASN A 269 -7.89 -23.35 -17.10
CA ASN A 269 -9.03 -22.43 -17.03
C ASN A 269 -9.89 -22.47 -18.31
N LEU A 270 -9.50 -23.25 -19.33
CA LEU A 270 -10.22 -23.34 -20.62
C LEU A 270 -11.73 -23.59 -20.50
N PRO A 271 -12.24 -24.48 -19.62
CA PRO A 271 -13.67 -24.72 -19.53
C PRO A 271 -14.48 -23.50 -19.07
N LYS A 272 -13.83 -22.52 -18.46
CA LYS A 272 -14.47 -21.31 -17.90
C LYS A 272 -14.53 -20.15 -18.91
N VAL A 273 -13.71 -20.19 -19.96
CA VAL A 273 -13.51 -19.05 -20.88
C VAL A 273 -14.03 -19.31 -22.30
N GLU A 274 -14.71 -20.43 -22.52
CA GLU A 274 -15.27 -20.77 -23.85
C GLU A 274 -16.35 -19.76 -24.28
N ASP A 275 -17.24 -19.37 -23.37
CA ASP A 275 -18.26 -18.34 -23.64
C ASP A 275 -17.61 -16.97 -23.93
N PHE A 276 -16.50 -16.65 -23.25
CA PHE A 276 -15.73 -15.44 -23.54
C PHE A 276 -15.13 -15.48 -24.95
N TYR A 277 -14.54 -16.61 -25.35
CA TYR A 277 -14.01 -16.77 -26.70
C TYR A 277 -15.12 -16.60 -27.75
N SER A 278 -16.27 -17.25 -27.55
CA SER A 278 -17.41 -17.11 -28.45
C SER A 278 -17.93 -15.67 -28.53
N ALA A 279 -18.05 -14.98 -27.38
CA ALA A 279 -18.44 -13.58 -27.32
C ALA A 279 -17.48 -12.68 -28.09
N LEU A 280 -16.18 -12.83 -27.85
CA LEU A 280 -15.11 -12.06 -28.48
C LEU A 280 -15.16 -12.16 -30.01
N HIS A 281 -15.22 -13.39 -30.54
CA HIS A 281 -15.21 -13.65 -31.98
C HIS A 281 -16.57 -13.46 -32.66
N SER A 282 -17.64 -13.21 -31.89
CA SER A 282 -18.96 -12.86 -32.42
C SER A 282 -19.18 -11.36 -32.65
N MET A 283 -18.23 -10.52 -32.21
CA MET A 283 -18.34 -9.07 -32.38
C MET A 283 -18.32 -8.69 -33.85
N ASP A 284 -19.23 -7.81 -34.23
CA ASP A 284 -19.42 -7.34 -35.61
C ASP A 284 -19.05 -5.85 -35.72
N TYR A 285 -18.03 -5.55 -36.52
CA TYR A 285 -17.57 -4.18 -36.74
C TYR A 285 -18.54 -3.33 -37.56
N ASP A 286 -19.47 -3.95 -38.28
CA ASP A 286 -20.50 -3.26 -39.04
C ASP A 286 -21.72 -2.87 -38.18
N ASP A 287 -21.86 -3.43 -36.95
CA ASP A 287 -22.84 -2.95 -35.97
C ASP A 287 -22.36 -1.63 -35.36
N PRO A 288 -23.05 -0.49 -35.56
CA PRO A 288 -22.61 0.82 -35.07
C PRO A 288 -22.37 0.89 -33.56
N LYS A 289 -23.07 0.07 -32.76
CA LYS A 289 -22.89 0.03 -31.30
C LYS A 289 -21.63 -0.72 -30.90
N GLN A 290 -21.23 -1.74 -31.66
CA GLN A 290 -20.02 -2.53 -31.40
C GLN A 290 -18.79 -1.88 -32.02
N GLN A 291 -18.96 -1.27 -33.20
CA GLN A 291 -17.92 -0.52 -33.88
C GLN A 291 -17.29 0.55 -33.00
N HIS A 292 -18.09 1.25 -32.18
CA HIS A 292 -17.56 2.28 -31.29
C HIS A 292 -16.57 1.70 -30.27
N VAL A 293 -16.93 0.64 -29.55
CA VAL A 293 -16.04 0.01 -28.56
C VAL A 293 -14.83 -0.65 -29.23
N MET A 294 -15.01 -1.27 -30.39
CA MET A 294 -13.91 -1.84 -31.17
C MET A 294 -12.92 -0.78 -31.63
N LYS A 295 -13.40 0.39 -32.07
CA LYS A 295 -12.55 1.54 -32.43
C LYS A 295 -11.78 2.09 -31.24
N LEU A 296 -12.39 2.14 -30.05
CA LEU A 296 -11.69 2.60 -28.84
C LEU A 296 -10.53 1.66 -28.48
N GLU A 297 -10.69 0.34 -28.67
CA GLU A 297 -9.63 -0.66 -28.48
C GLU A 297 -8.64 -0.71 -29.66
N GLY A 298 -8.85 0.08 -30.71
CA GLY A 298 -7.96 0.19 -31.87
C GLY A 298 -8.20 -0.83 -32.98
N ILE A 299 -9.26 -1.64 -32.90
CA ILE A 299 -9.61 -2.65 -33.91
C ILE A 299 -10.14 -1.96 -35.17
N ARG A 300 -9.72 -2.42 -36.35
CA ARG A 300 -10.18 -1.85 -37.64
C ARG A 300 -11.27 -2.67 -38.31
N ARG A 301 -11.32 -3.97 -38.04
CA ARG A 301 -12.23 -4.91 -38.71
C ARG A 301 -12.69 -6.06 -37.81
N SER A 302 -11.79 -6.74 -37.12
CA SER A 302 -12.14 -7.98 -36.40
C SER A 302 -11.19 -8.31 -35.27
N TRP A 303 -11.69 -9.08 -34.30
CA TRP A 303 -10.85 -9.91 -33.46
C TRP A 303 -10.31 -11.08 -34.28
N GLU A 304 -9.02 -11.31 -34.17
CA GLU A 304 -8.28 -12.24 -34.97
C GLU A 304 -7.85 -13.46 -34.16
N LYS A 305 -7.69 -14.60 -34.85
CA LYS A 305 -7.10 -15.79 -34.23
C LYS A 305 -5.64 -15.51 -33.84
N PRO A 306 -5.18 -16.02 -32.68
CA PRO A 306 -3.80 -15.81 -32.25
C PRO A 306 -2.81 -16.57 -33.13
N ARG A 307 -1.57 -16.06 -33.20
CA ARG A 307 -0.46 -16.63 -33.97
C ARG A 307 0.77 -16.70 -33.07
N GLN A 308 1.40 -17.86 -32.96
CA GLN A 308 2.53 -18.07 -32.04
C GLN A 308 3.89 -17.79 -32.71
N GLU A 309 3.90 -17.88 -34.04
CA GLU A 309 5.01 -17.55 -34.91
C GLU A 309 5.44 -16.08 -34.79
N GLY A 310 4.48 -15.16 -34.60
CA GLY A 310 4.74 -13.72 -34.44
C GLY A 310 5.55 -13.37 -33.18
N TYR A 311 5.70 -14.29 -32.22
CA TYR A 311 6.47 -14.06 -31.00
C TYR A 311 7.89 -14.67 -31.06
N ALA A 312 8.29 -15.31 -32.15
CA ALA A 312 9.60 -15.95 -32.27
C ALA A 312 10.78 -14.97 -32.13
N ILE A 313 10.67 -13.80 -32.77
CA ILE A 313 11.69 -12.75 -32.68
C ILE A 313 11.72 -12.11 -31.28
N VAL A 314 10.57 -12.00 -30.62
CA VAL A 314 10.44 -11.49 -29.23
C VAL A 314 11.20 -12.41 -28.27
N ARG A 315 10.98 -13.74 -28.35
CA ARG A 315 11.70 -14.74 -27.54
C ARG A 315 13.21 -14.64 -27.74
N SER A 316 13.63 -14.52 -29.01
CA SER A 316 15.04 -14.41 -29.38
C SER A 316 15.67 -13.13 -28.82
N ALA A 317 14.97 -12.00 -28.93
CA ALA A 317 15.41 -10.72 -28.38
C ALA A 317 15.50 -10.73 -26.84
N MET A 318 14.67 -11.52 -26.18
CA MET A 318 14.73 -11.79 -24.74
C MET A 318 15.83 -12.80 -24.34
N GLY A 319 16.57 -13.36 -25.30
CA GLY A 319 17.65 -14.33 -25.05
C GLY A 319 17.18 -15.76 -24.80
N LEU A 320 15.96 -16.11 -25.20
CA LEU A 320 15.39 -17.45 -25.03
C LEU A 320 15.62 -18.31 -26.29
N SER A 321 16.02 -19.57 -26.11
CA SER A 321 16.42 -20.49 -27.20
C SER A 321 15.44 -21.68 -27.43
N GLY A 322 14.18 -21.54 -27.00
CA GLY A 322 13.17 -22.61 -27.05
C GLY A 322 12.17 -22.52 -28.21
N LYS A 323 11.52 -23.65 -28.52
CA LYS A 323 10.28 -23.69 -29.34
C LYS A 323 9.10 -23.17 -28.52
N THR A 324 8.10 -22.60 -29.19
CA THR A 324 6.84 -22.17 -28.56
C THR A 324 6.21 -23.31 -27.74
N ARG A 325 5.80 -22.98 -26.50
CA ARG A 325 5.06 -23.83 -25.57
C ARG A 325 3.58 -23.42 -25.47
N ALA A 326 3.22 -22.23 -25.95
CA ALA A 326 1.86 -21.75 -26.01
C ALA A 326 1.08 -22.44 -27.15
N LYS A 327 -0.22 -22.64 -26.94
CA LYS A 327 -1.13 -23.20 -27.94
C LYS A 327 -2.20 -22.18 -28.31
N ASN A 328 -2.79 -22.34 -29.48
CA ASN A 328 -3.99 -21.58 -29.83
C ASN A 328 -5.24 -22.34 -29.35
N PHE A 329 -6.24 -21.59 -28.89
CA PHE A 329 -7.52 -22.19 -28.49
C PHE A 329 -8.22 -22.86 -29.67
N VAL A 330 -8.78 -24.05 -29.44
CA VAL A 330 -9.59 -24.79 -30.42
C VAL A 330 -11.00 -24.96 -29.85
N PRO A 331 -12.04 -24.34 -30.46
CA PRO A 331 -13.42 -24.43 -29.97
C PRO A 331 -13.91 -25.88 -29.84
N GLY A 332 -14.69 -26.19 -28.79
CA GLY A 332 -15.27 -27.52 -28.57
C GLY A 332 -14.30 -28.59 -28.05
N THR A 333 -13.05 -28.23 -27.74
CA THR A 333 -12.06 -29.16 -27.14
C THR A 333 -12.03 -29.12 -25.61
N ALA A 334 -12.72 -28.15 -24.99
CA ALA A 334 -12.90 -28.09 -23.55
C ALA A 334 -13.81 -29.24 -23.08
N LYS A 335 -13.24 -30.32 -22.52
CA LYS A 335 -14.04 -31.39 -21.92
C LYS A 335 -14.90 -30.80 -20.79
N ARG A 336 -16.23 -30.80 -20.96
CA ARG A 336 -17.20 -30.57 -19.86
C ARG A 336 -17.12 -31.72 -18.87
N GLY A 337 -16.12 -31.67 -18.01
CA GLY A 337 -15.94 -32.59 -16.89
C GLY A 337 -15.55 -31.77 -15.68
N PHE A 338 -16.54 -31.44 -14.84
CA PHE A 338 -16.27 -31.18 -13.43
C PHE A 338 -15.77 -32.50 -12.82
N SER A 339 -14.49 -32.81 -13.02
CA SER A 339 -13.80 -33.84 -12.28
C SER A 339 -13.41 -33.25 -10.93
N SER A 340 -14.11 -33.68 -9.89
CA SER A 340 -13.83 -33.42 -8.48
C SER A 340 -12.50 -33.98 -7.98
N ASN A 341 -11.66 -34.52 -8.87
CA ASN A 341 -10.30 -34.90 -8.54
C ASN A 341 -9.39 -33.69 -8.75
N ALA A 342 -9.34 -32.83 -7.74
CA ALA A 342 -8.18 -31.99 -7.51
C ALA A 342 -6.96 -32.92 -7.46
N VAL A 343 -6.16 -32.92 -8.51
CA VAL A 343 -4.76 -33.31 -8.40
C VAL A 343 -4.20 -32.41 -7.30
N PRO A 344 -3.60 -32.95 -6.22
CA PRO A 344 -2.95 -32.10 -5.24
C PRO A 344 -1.78 -31.43 -5.97
N LEU A 345 -2.01 -30.21 -6.45
CA LEU A 345 -0.97 -29.33 -6.94
C LEU A 345 -0.06 -29.07 -5.74
N GLN A 346 1.11 -29.71 -5.74
CA GLN A 346 2.25 -29.22 -5.00
C GLN A 346 2.37 -27.74 -5.34
N SER A 347 2.15 -26.89 -4.34
CA SER A 347 2.18 -25.45 -4.51
C SER A 347 3.59 -25.00 -4.88
N SER A 348 3.92 -24.92 -6.17
CA SER A 348 5.05 -24.14 -6.64
C SER A 348 4.61 -22.67 -6.69
N SER A 349 4.44 -22.11 -5.51
CA SER A 349 4.29 -20.68 -5.27
C SER A 349 5.55 -19.95 -5.71
N ASN A 350 5.47 -19.18 -6.80
CA ASN A 350 6.49 -18.17 -7.11
C ASN A 350 6.02 -16.78 -6.64
N HIS A 351 5.56 -16.70 -5.38
CA HIS A 351 6.11 -15.64 -4.54
C HIS A 351 7.65 -15.79 -4.60
N VAL A 352 8.45 -14.75 -4.36
CA VAL A 352 9.78 -15.04 -3.81
C VAL A 352 9.51 -15.62 -2.42
N ARG A 353 9.06 -16.88 -2.36
CA ARG A 353 9.10 -17.67 -1.15
C ARG A 353 10.58 -17.81 -0.93
N LEU A 354 11.03 -17.28 0.20
CA LEU A 354 12.29 -17.71 0.75
C LEU A 354 12.32 -19.25 0.64
N PRO A 355 13.43 -19.84 0.17
CA PRO A 355 13.58 -21.28 0.14
C PRO A 355 13.05 -21.89 1.45
N PRO A 356 12.32 -23.01 1.42
CA PRO A 356 12.02 -23.76 2.63
C PRO A 356 13.31 -23.90 3.44
N GLN A 357 13.28 -23.61 4.75
CA GLN A 357 14.46 -23.54 5.65
C GLN A 357 15.34 -22.29 5.56
N SER A 358 14.93 -21.23 4.84
CA SER A 358 15.62 -19.94 4.94
C SER A 358 15.62 -19.37 6.35
N ARG A 359 16.72 -18.70 6.68
CA ARG A 359 16.94 -18.08 7.99
C ARG A 359 16.41 -16.65 7.98
N VAL A 360 15.47 -16.38 8.89
CA VAL A 360 14.87 -15.05 9.09
C VAL A 360 15.36 -14.47 10.40
N GLY A 361 16.01 -13.31 10.31
CA GLY A 361 16.41 -12.50 11.45
C GLY A 361 15.28 -11.54 11.81
N VAL A 362 14.99 -11.38 13.10
CA VAL A 362 14.03 -10.41 13.61
C VAL A 362 14.71 -9.54 14.66
N ILE A 363 14.58 -8.22 14.57
CA ILE A 363 15.15 -7.29 15.56
C ILE A 363 14.01 -6.70 16.38
N GLY A 364 13.97 -7.00 17.68
CA GLY A 364 12.93 -6.58 18.62
C GLY A 364 11.82 -7.63 18.79
N CYS A 365 11.54 -8.01 20.04
CA CYS A 365 10.55 -9.01 20.43
C CYS A 365 9.34 -8.41 21.16
N GLY A 366 8.90 -7.24 20.69
CA GLY A 366 7.59 -6.68 21.03
C GLY A 366 6.43 -7.42 20.35
N VAL A 367 5.22 -6.85 20.43
CA VAL A 367 4.02 -7.38 19.77
C VAL A 367 4.24 -7.66 18.28
N ALA A 368 4.91 -6.75 17.57
CA ALA A 368 5.25 -6.89 16.16
C ALA A 368 6.19 -8.08 15.91
N GLY A 369 7.31 -8.15 16.65
CA GLY A 369 8.29 -9.23 16.53
C GLY A 369 7.69 -10.60 16.81
N LEU A 370 6.88 -10.73 17.87
CA LEU A 370 6.19 -11.99 18.19
C LEU A 370 5.24 -12.43 17.07
N GLN A 371 4.53 -11.49 16.45
CA GLN A 371 3.67 -11.78 15.29
C GLN A 371 4.47 -12.22 14.06
N VAL A 372 5.64 -11.61 13.83
CA VAL A 372 6.57 -12.03 12.77
C VAL A 372 7.07 -13.45 13.05
N ILE A 373 7.55 -13.74 14.25
CA ILE A 373 8.03 -15.08 14.64
C ILE A 373 6.91 -16.10 14.44
N ARG A 374 5.71 -15.83 14.96
CA ARG A 374 4.54 -16.70 14.79
C ARG A 374 4.23 -16.97 13.32
N SER A 375 4.17 -15.92 12.50
CA SER A 375 3.82 -16.00 11.09
C SER A 375 4.87 -16.74 10.27
N MET A 376 6.15 -16.52 10.55
CA MET A 376 7.26 -17.14 9.82
C MET A 376 7.46 -18.60 10.25
N LYS A 377 7.39 -18.92 11.55
CA LYS A 377 7.42 -20.31 12.04
C LYS A 377 6.27 -21.14 11.48
N ALA A 378 5.06 -20.57 11.39
CA ALA A 378 3.90 -21.24 10.80
C ALA A 378 4.12 -21.66 9.33
N ARG A 379 5.04 -20.99 8.64
CA ARG A 379 5.39 -21.24 7.23
C ARG A 379 6.65 -22.11 7.08
N GLY A 380 7.23 -22.59 8.19
CA GLY A 380 8.39 -23.49 8.19
C GLY A 380 9.75 -22.81 8.04
N TYR A 381 9.85 -21.50 8.34
CA TYR A 381 11.13 -20.79 8.35
C TYR A 381 11.86 -20.92 9.69
N GLU A 382 13.19 -20.89 9.63
CA GLU A 382 14.03 -20.79 10.82
C GLU A 382 14.10 -19.33 11.26
N VAL A 383 13.60 -19.01 12.45
CA VAL A 383 13.51 -17.64 12.94
C VAL A 383 14.40 -17.46 14.15
N THR A 384 15.28 -16.46 14.10
CA THR A 384 16.01 -15.95 15.25
C THR A 384 15.64 -14.50 15.48
N CYS A 385 15.18 -14.19 16.69
CA CYS A 385 14.83 -12.85 17.11
C CYS A 385 15.81 -12.37 18.19
N PHE A 386 16.34 -11.17 18.02
CA PHE A 386 17.20 -10.53 19.02
C PHE A 386 16.41 -9.47 19.78
N GLU A 387 16.42 -9.57 21.11
CA GLU A 387 15.78 -8.63 22.02
C GLU A 387 16.81 -8.13 23.02
N ARG A 388 16.95 -6.81 23.12
CA ARG A 388 17.92 -6.18 24.03
C ARG A 388 17.50 -6.31 25.49
N ALA A 389 16.19 -6.39 25.77
CA ALA A 389 15.66 -6.55 27.11
C ALA A 389 15.79 -7.99 27.63
N ASP A 390 15.62 -8.14 28.93
CA ASP A 390 15.60 -9.42 29.65
C ASP A 390 14.25 -10.16 29.53
N ASP A 391 13.28 -9.61 28.79
CA ASP A 391 11.94 -10.15 28.65
C ASP A 391 11.27 -9.67 27.34
N ILE A 392 10.29 -10.43 26.87
CA ILE A 392 9.51 -10.13 25.66
C ILE A 392 8.42 -9.09 25.91
N GLY A 393 7.75 -8.63 24.86
CA GLY A 393 6.55 -7.78 24.94
C GLY A 393 6.79 -6.29 24.72
N GLY A 394 8.07 -5.87 24.62
CA GLY A 394 8.46 -4.53 24.21
C GLY A 394 7.89 -3.46 25.15
N VAL A 395 7.12 -2.51 24.59
CA VAL A 395 6.51 -1.39 25.34
C VAL A 395 5.58 -1.81 26.50
N TRP A 396 5.17 -3.08 26.54
CA TRP A 396 4.32 -3.62 27.61
C TRP A 396 5.08 -4.21 28.79
N ARG A 397 6.38 -4.50 28.63
CA ARG A 397 7.24 -5.02 29.70
C ARG A 397 7.34 -4.03 30.85
N SER A 398 7.64 -2.77 30.52
CA SER A 398 7.80 -1.68 31.49
C SER A 398 7.59 -0.36 30.76
N ASN A 399 6.81 0.53 31.34
CA ASN A 399 6.56 1.88 30.85
C ASN A 399 6.23 2.79 32.04
N TYR A 400 5.82 4.03 31.79
CA TYR A 400 5.37 4.96 32.84
C TYR A 400 4.25 4.38 33.72
N GLU A 401 4.19 4.80 34.97
CA GLU A 401 3.19 4.33 35.93
C GLU A 401 1.76 4.59 35.44
N GLY A 402 0.90 3.58 35.60
CA GLY A 402 -0.49 3.63 35.14
C GLY A 402 -0.71 3.39 33.63
N PHE A 403 0.34 3.02 32.87
CA PHE A 403 0.18 2.68 31.45
C PHE A 403 -0.79 1.50 31.22
N GLY A 404 -1.55 1.59 30.13
CA GLY A 404 -2.59 0.62 29.78
C GLY A 404 -3.23 0.91 28.42
N LEU A 405 -4.13 0.03 27.98
CA LEU A 405 -4.89 0.20 26.75
C LEU A 405 -5.96 1.30 26.88
N GLN A 406 -6.26 1.97 25.75
CA GLN A 406 -7.33 2.99 25.65
C GLN A 406 -8.53 2.51 24.84
N VAL A 407 -8.51 1.24 24.40
CA VAL A 407 -9.51 0.66 23.51
C VAL A 407 -9.88 -0.74 23.98
N GLY A 408 -11.06 -1.20 23.54
CA GLY A 408 -11.58 -2.55 23.78
C GLY A 408 -10.62 -3.66 23.30
N LYS A 409 -10.67 -4.84 23.92
CA LYS A 409 -9.82 -6.00 23.55
C LYS A 409 -9.90 -6.34 22.08
N GLN A 410 -11.06 -6.18 21.45
CA GLN A 410 -11.27 -6.49 20.04
C GLN A 410 -10.35 -5.74 19.07
N PHE A 411 -9.70 -4.65 19.52
CA PHE A 411 -8.73 -3.89 18.73
C PHE A 411 -7.28 -4.17 19.10
N TYR A 412 -7.04 -4.92 20.18
CA TYR A 412 -5.70 -5.24 20.67
C TYR A 412 -5.40 -6.74 20.80
N GLU A 413 -6.41 -7.60 20.69
CA GLU A 413 -6.20 -9.05 20.72
C GLU A 413 -5.57 -9.55 19.41
N MET A 414 -4.66 -10.50 19.55
CA MET A 414 -4.08 -11.27 18.47
C MET A 414 -5.19 -12.14 17.85
N PRO A 415 -5.38 -12.14 16.52
CA PRO A 415 -6.48 -12.87 15.87
C PRO A 415 -6.52 -14.37 16.16
N ASP A 416 -5.36 -14.96 16.44
CA ASP A 416 -5.20 -16.40 16.68
C ASP A 416 -5.28 -16.77 18.18
N LEU A 417 -5.48 -15.81 19.09
CA LEU A 417 -5.58 -16.06 20.53
C LEU A 417 -6.37 -14.96 21.26
N GLU A 418 -7.59 -15.26 21.66
CA GLU A 418 -8.44 -14.32 22.41
C GLU A 418 -7.88 -14.00 23.81
N MET A 419 -8.14 -12.79 24.32
CA MET A 419 -7.85 -12.44 25.72
C MET A 419 -8.88 -13.10 26.67
N THR A 420 -8.39 -13.70 27.76
CA THR A 420 -9.25 -14.32 28.79
C THR A 420 -9.97 -13.27 29.65
N GLU A 421 -11.03 -13.68 30.34
CA GLU A 421 -11.74 -12.80 31.29
C GLU A 421 -10.83 -12.29 32.43
N ALA A 422 -9.83 -13.08 32.86
CA ALA A 422 -8.88 -12.63 33.89
C ALA A 422 -7.92 -11.54 33.37
N GLU A 423 -7.56 -11.61 32.09
CA GLU A 423 -6.71 -10.62 31.42
C GLU A 423 -7.51 -9.36 31.01
N TRP A 424 -8.83 -9.45 30.96
CA TRP A 424 -9.71 -8.38 30.48
C TRP A 424 -10.42 -7.60 31.59
N GLN A 425 -10.35 -6.28 31.50
CA GLN A 425 -11.24 -5.28 32.11
C GLN A 425 -11.54 -4.25 31.00
N GLU A 426 -12.56 -3.41 31.14
CA GLU A 426 -12.97 -2.47 30.06
C GLU A 426 -11.79 -1.72 29.41
N LEU A 427 -10.75 -1.39 30.20
CA LEU A 427 -9.43 -0.96 29.74
C LEU A 427 -8.30 -1.67 30.53
N PRO A 428 -7.58 -2.65 29.95
CA PRO A 428 -6.54 -3.39 30.66
C PRO A 428 -5.29 -2.56 30.97
N SER A 429 -4.78 -2.71 32.20
CA SER A 429 -3.46 -2.24 32.62
C SER A 429 -2.35 -2.90 31.81
N GLY A 430 -1.18 -2.24 31.70
CA GLY A 430 -0.02 -2.78 31.01
C GLY A 430 0.41 -4.16 31.49
N ALA A 431 0.37 -4.43 32.80
CA ALA A 431 0.69 -5.74 33.37
C ALA A 431 -0.20 -6.88 32.84
N LYS A 432 -1.51 -6.61 32.62
CA LYS A 432 -2.45 -7.59 32.05
C LYS A 432 -2.18 -7.83 30.58
N VAL A 433 -1.86 -6.78 29.82
CA VAL A 433 -1.46 -6.90 28.42
C VAL A 433 -0.16 -7.70 28.29
N GLN A 434 0.81 -7.45 29.17
CA GLN A 434 2.06 -8.20 29.23
C GLN A 434 1.82 -9.68 29.56
N ALA A 435 0.95 -9.99 30.51
CA ALA A 435 0.56 -11.38 30.82
C ALA A 435 -0.05 -12.09 29.60
N TYR A 436 -0.94 -11.39 28.89
CA TYR A 436 -1.52 -11.87 27.63
C TYR A 436 -0.46 -12.13 26.54
N ILE A 437 0.48 -11.21 26.35
CA ILE A 437 1.57 -11.36 25.38
C ILE A 437 2.46 -12.57 25.72
N LYS A 438 2.79 -12.77 26.99
CA LYS A 438 3.53 -13.96 27.45
C LYS A 438 2.75 -15.25 27.19
N ARG A 439 1.43 -15.24 27.46
CA ARG A 439 0.58 -16.39 27.14
C ARG A 439 0.56 -16.68 25.63
N PHE A 440 0.53 -15.65 24.79
CA PHE A 440 0.63 -15.80 23.34
C PHE A 440 1.95 -16.43 22.92
N ALA A 441 3.08 -15.93 23.43
CA ALA A 441 4.40 -16.48 23.12
C ALA A 441 4.53 -17.95 23.54
N LYS A 442 4.06 -18.29 24.74
CA LYS A 442 4.04 -19.67 25.24
C LYS A 442 3.12 -20.58 24.46
N HIS A 443 1.91 -20.11 24.12
CA HIS A 443 0.91 -20.92 23.41
C HIS A 443 1.42 -21.37 22.03
N PHE A 444 2.20 -20.53 21.35
CA PHE A 444 2.76 -20.82 20.03
C PHE A 444 4.25 -21.21 20.04
N ASP A 445 4.82 -21.50 21.21
CA ASP A 445 6.23 -21.87 21.38
C ASP A 445 7.21 -20.88 20.69
N LEU A 446 7.00 -19.58 20.89
CA LEU A 446 7.79 -18.54 20.22
C LEU A 446 9.10 -18.25 20.95
N GLU A 447 9.16 -18.55 22.26
CA GLU A 447 10.29 -18.23 23.15
C GLU A 447 11.60 -18.88 22.68
N ASN A 448 11.54 -20.09 22.10
CA ASN A 448 12.70 -20.79 21.54
C ASN A 448 13.37 -20.07 20.35
N SER A 449 12.69 -19.09 19.74
CA SER A 449 13.23 -18.27 18.66
C SER A 449 13.82 -16.95 19.14
N VAL A 450 13.79 -16.67 20.45
CA VAL A 450 14.17 -15.37 21.01
C VAL A 450 15.48 -15.46 21.78
N GLN A 451 16.41 -14.56 21.48
CA GLN A 451 17.62 -14.31 22.24
C GLN A 451 17.44 -13.00 23.01
N LEU A 452 17.12 -13.12 24.30
CA LEU A 452 17.00 -11.99 25.23
C LEU A 452 18.39 -11.47 25.60
N ASN A 453 18.45 -10.27 26.18
CA ASN A 453 19.69 -9.58 26.56
C ASN A 453 20.71 -9.47 25.40
N THR A 454 20.22 -9.38 24.16
CA THR A 454 21.04 -9.37 22.96
C THR A 454 20.76 -8.12 22.14
N SER A 455 21.59 -7.09 22.35
CA SER A 455 21.51 -5.83 21.60
C SER A 455 22.12 -5.99 20.20
N VAL A 456 21.42 -5.51 19.18
CA VAL A 456 21.96 -5.38 17.82
C VAL A 456 22.66 -4.04 17.70
N GLU A 457 23.96 -4.06 17.40
CA GLU A 457 24.78 -2.85 17.29
C GLU A 457 24.96 -2.40 15.84
N ARG A 458 25.02 -3.35 14.90
CA ARG A 458 25.23 -3.05 13.49
C ARG A 458 24.53 -4.07 12.58
N VAL A 459 24.05 -3.61 11.45
CA VAL A 459 23.45 -4.41 10.38
C VAL A 459 24.09 -4.04 9.06
N THR A 460 24.52 -5.03 8.30
CA THR A 460 25.11 -4.85 6.98
C THR A 460 24.44 -5.73 5.92
N LYS A 461 24.54 -5.31 4.67
CA LYS A 461 24.05 -6.08 3.52
C LYS A 461 25.23 -6.72 2.78
N ASN A 462 25.21 -8.04 2.64
CA ASN A 462 26.22 -8.75 1.86
C ASN A 462 25.76 -8.89 0.40
N HIS A 463 26.66 -8.60 -0.54
CA HIS A 463 26.48 -8.89 -1.96
C HIS A 463 27.11 -10.25 -2.30
N LEU A 464 26.32 -11.22 -2.78
CA LEU A 464 26.89 -12.43 -3.35
C LEU A 464 27.64 -12.08 -4.65
N LYS A 465 28.92 -12.45 -4.71
CA LYS A 465 29.87 -12.08 -5.77
C LYS A 465 29.81 -12.95 -7.04
N ASP A 466 28.85 -13.85 -7.18
CA ASP A 466 28.87 -14.81 -8.30
C ASP A 466 27.56 -14.85 -9.09
N GLY A 467 27.71 -14.87 -10.42
CA GLY A 467 26.71 -14.53 -11.44
C GLY A 467 25.52 -15.49 -11.61
N SER A 468 25.10 -16.18 -10.56
CA SER A 468 23.93 -17.06 -10.56
C SER A 468 22.96 -16.67 -9.44
N ARG A 469 21.92 -15.89 -9.79
CA ARG A 469 20.85 -15.35 -8.92
C ARG A 469 21.36 -14.46 -7.77
N ALA A 470 21.18 -13.15 -7.93
CA ALA A 470 21.45 -12.16 -6.89
C ALA A 470 20.53 -12.34 -5.66
N GLN A 471 20.95 -13.14 -4.69
CA GLN A 471 20.34 -13.15 -3.36
C GLN A 471 21.25 -12.34 -2.42
N SER A 472 20.78 -11.18 -1.96
CA SER A 472 21.49 -10.43 -0.91
C SER A 472 21.14 -11.05 0.45
N THR A 473 22.13 -11.28 1.30
CA THR A 473 21.93 -11.71 2.69
C THR A 473 22.23 -10.56 3.65
N TRP A 474 21.70 -10.62 4.86
CA TRP A 474 21.86 -9.59 5.90
C TRP A 474 22.70 -10.13 7.05
N THR A 475 23.71 -9.38 7.50
CA THR A 475 24.47 -9.73 8.70
C THR A 475 24.05 -8.82 9.84
N VAL A 476 23.70 -9.43 10.96
CA VAL A 476 23.39 -8.77 12.23
C VAL A 476 24.57 -8.96 13.16
N HIS A 477 25.15 -7.85 13.62
CA HIS A 477 26.23 -7.79 14.59
C HIS A 477 25.65 -7.48 15.95
N THR A 478 25.92 -8.35 16.93
CA THR A 478 25.37 -8.24 18.27
C THR A 478 26.43 -7.80 19.28
N GLN A 479 26.01 -7.24 20.40
CA GLN A 479 26.88 -6.66 21.44
C GLN A 479 27.90 -7.65 22.03
N ASP A 480 27.63 -8.96 21.98
CA ASP A 480 28.57 -9.99 22.44
C ASP A 480 29.68 -10.30 21.41
N GLY A 481 29.73 -9.56 20.30
CA GLY A 481 30.70 -9.69 19.22
C GLY A 481 30.36 -10.81 18.23
N LYS A 482 29.16 -11.40 18.28
CA LYS A 482 28.74 -12.43 17.33
C LYS A 482 28.04 -11.84 16.11
N ASP A 483 28.34 -12.47 14.98
CA ASP A 483 27.77 -12.17 13.68
C ASP A 483 26.76 -13.26 13.28
N HIS A 484 25.56 -12.83 12.90
CA HIS A 484 24.47 -13.69 12.49
C HIS A 484 24.00 -13.32 11.09
N THR A 485 24.13 -14.24 10.13
CA THR A 485 23.68 -14.01 8.75
C THR A 485 22.29 -14.57 8.52
N PHE A 486 21.46 -13.83 7.79
CA PHE A 486 20.08 -14.17 7.47
C PHE A 486 19.78 -13.95 5.99
N ASP A 487 18.86 -14.74 5.44
CA ASP A 487 18.37 -14.56 4.08
C ASP A 487 17.34 -13.43 4.00
N TYR A 488 16.69 -13.15 5.13
CA TYR A 488 15.71 -12.08 5.28
C TYR A 488 15.80 -11.48 6.68
N LEU A 489 15.70 -10.15 6.76
CA LEU A 489 15.75 -9.41 8.01
C LEU A 489 14.45 -8.63 8.22
N VAL A 490 13.89 -8.70 9.42
CA VAL A 490 12.68 -7.99 9.80
C VAL A 490 12.96 -7.09 11.01
N VAL A 491 12.90 -5.78 10.80
CA VAL A 491 13.05 -4.78 11.86
C VAL A 491 11.70 -4.56 12.54
N SER A 492 11.60 -4.97 13.80
CA SER A 492 10.40 -4.88 14.64
C SER A 492 10.65 -4.14 15.95
N THR A 493 11.55 -3.14 15.91
CA THR A 493 11.97 -2.35 17.09
C THR A 493 10.84 -1.51 17.67
N GLY A 494 9.80 -1.18 16.88
CA GLY A 494 8.66 -0.39 17.35
C GLY A 494 8.92 1.13 17.32
N MET A 495 7.86 1.92 17.52
CA MET A 495 7.91 3.39 17.44
C MET A 495 8.36 4.10 18.73
N TYR A 496 8.39 3.40 19.87
CA TYR A 496 8.53 3.98 21.21
C TYR A 496 9.60 3.27 22.05
N SER A 497 10.70 2.87 21.42
CA SER A 497 11.64 1.92 22.02
C SER A 497 13.07 2.44 22.15
N SER A 498 13.58 3.27 21.25
CA SER A 498 14.99 3.71 21.33
C SER A 498 15.17 4.85 22.31
N ASP A 499 14.97 6.07 21.86
CA ASP A 499 15.43 7.27 22.56
C ASP A 499 14.26 8.18 22.93
N PRO A 500 14.12 8.57 24.20
CA PRO A 500 13.22 9.63 24.59
C PRO A 500 13.47 10.91 23.77
N HIS A 501 12.40 11.56 23.32
CA HIS A 501 12.52 12.89 22.74
C HIS A 501 12.71 13.92 23.85
N LEU A 502 13.96 14.20 24.20
CA LEU A 502 14.33 15.22 25.19
C LEU A 502 14.52 16.57 24.49
N PRO A 503 13.69 17.59 24.80
CA PRO A 503 13.86 18.92 24.25
C PRO A 503 15.04 19.65 24.94
N GLU A 504 15.56 20.73 24.35
CA GLU A 504 16.71 21.48 24.92
C GLU A 504 16.47 21.91 26.37
N GLN A 505 15.23 22.26 26.72
CA GLN A 505 14.82 22.64 28.07
C GLN A 505 15.04 21.52 29.10
N PHE A 506 15.03 20.25 28.68
CA PHE A 506 15.34 19.14 29.57
C PHE A 506 16.79 19.22 30.08
N PHE A 507 17.73 19.57 29.20
CA PHE A 507 19.14 19.64 29.55
C PHE A 507 19.45 20.86 30.42
N SER A 508 18.82 22.01 30.15
CA SER A 508 18.97 23.20 30.99
C SER A 508 18.36 23.05 32.39
N ALA A 509 17.40 22.13 32.57
CA ALA A 509 16.89 21.81 33.90
C ALA A 509 18.00 21.34 34.84
N SER A 510 18.94 20.52 34.34
CA SER A 510 20.03 19.97 35.17
C SER A 510 21.01 21.02 35.72
N GLU A 511 21.05 22.21 35.13
CA GLU A 511 21.95 23.30 35.54
C GLU A 511 21.30 24.24 36.56
N THR A 512 19.98 24.46 36.46
CA THR A 512 19.30 25.56 37.16
C THR A 512 18.19 25.09 38.10
N PHE A 513 17.54 23.96 37.83
CA PHE A 513 16.37 23.50 38.59
C PHE A 513 16.78 22.67 39.81
N SER A 514 16.25 23.01 40.98
CA SER A 514 16.57 22.28 42.23
C SER A 514 15.72 21.03 42.44
N GLY A 515 14.64 20.88 41.66
CA GLY A 515 13.72 19.75 41.74
C GLY A 515 14.08 18.60 40.78
N ASP A 516 13.18 17.61 40.70
CA ASP A 516 13.39 16.44 39.85
C ASP A 516 12.92 16.68 38.42
N ALA A 517 13.78 16.56 37.42
CA ALA A 517 13.38 16.57 36.00
C ALA A 517 13.60 15.20 35.37
N MET A 518 12.57 14.62 34.76
CA MET A 518 12.63 13.27 34.17
C MET A 518 11.76 13.14 32.92
N HIS A 519 12.08 12.19 32.06
CA HIS A 519 11.17 11.79 30.98
C HIS A 519 10.09 10.84 31.51
N SER A 520 8.92 10.81 30.88
CA SER A 520 7.80 9.92 31.26
C SER A 520 8.23 8.45 31.40
N SER A 521 9.15 7.97 30.56
CA SER A 521 9.69 6.60 30.66
C SER A 521 10.43 6.28 31.96
N GLN A 522 10.82 7.28 32.75
CA GLN A 522 11.48 7.15 34.05
C GLN A 522 10.48 7.29 35.21
N PHE A 523 9.25 7.72 34.94
CA PHE A 523 8.19 7.86 35.94
C PHE A 523 7.54 6.49 36.20
N LEU A 524 8.24 5.62 36.92
CA LEU A 524 7.83 4.22 37.17
C LEU A 524 7.13 3.99 38.52
N ASP A 525 7.10 5.00 39.39
CA ASP A 525 6.44 4.95 40.69
C ASP A 525 5.75 6.29 40.95
N ALA A 526 4.42 6.30 41.02
CA ALA A 526 3.68 7.52 41.26
C ALA A 526 3.91 8.12 42.66
N GLN A 527 4.39 7.34 43.64
CA GLN A 527 4.63 7.85 45.00
C GLN A 527 5.71 8.93 45.05
N ILE A 528 6.61 8.99 44.06
CA ILE A 528 7.64 10.04 43.98
C ILE A 528 7.02 11.43 43.75
N ALA A 529 5.78 11.51 43.28
CA ALA A 529 5.00 12.73 43.07
C ALA A 529 4.24 13.19 44.32
N LYS A 530 4.17 12.37 45.38
CA LYS A 530 3.39 12.67 46.58
C LYS A 530 3.88 13.95 47.26
N ASN A 531 2.95 14.83 47.64
CA ASN A 531 3.21 16.14 48.24
C ASN A 531 4.15 17.06 47.43
N LYS A 532 4.29 16.81 46.12
CA LYS A 532 5.06 17.69 45.22
C LYS A 532 4.13 18.47 44.31
N ARG A 533 4.60 19.62 43.84
CA ARG A 533 3.98 20.38 42.74
C ARG A 533 4.55 19.87 41.43
N VAL A 534 3.76 19.10 40.69
CA VAL A 534 4.20 18.37 39.50
C VAL A 534 3.80 19.12 38.23
N LEU A 535 4.79 19.41 37.38
CA LEU A 535 4.59 19.91 36.03
C LEU A 535 4.78 18.77 35.02
N VAL A 536 3.75 18.45 34.24
CA VAL A 536 3.83 17.48 33.14
C VAL A 536 3.88 18.25 31.82
N VAL A 537 4.90 18.00 31.00
CA VAL A 537 5.11 18.70 29.71
C VAL A 537 4.76 17.76 28.55
N GLY A 538 3.76 18.13 27.76
CA GLY A 538 3.28 17.32 26.63
C GLY A 538 1.76 17.35 26.50
N GLY A 539 1.22 16.85 25.39
CA GLY A 539 -0.23 16.79 25.13
C GLY A 539 -0.75 15.37 24.85
N GLY A 540 0.10 14.35 25.06
CA GLY A 540 -0.17 12.98 24.62
C GLY A 540 -0.76 12.10 25.70
N LYS A 541 -1.03 10.84 25.33
CA LYS A 541 -1.48 9.80 26.27
C LYS A 541 -0.60 9.72 27.52
N SER A 542 0.73 9.61 27.34
CA SER A 542 1.65 9.53 28.48
C SER A 542 1.52 10.74 29.40
N ALA A 543 1.25 11.92 28.86
CA ALA A 543 1.08 13.14 29.64
C ALA A 543 -0.20 13.07 30.50
N THR A 544 -1.33 12.65 29.91
CA THR A 544 -2.58 12.51 30.67
C THR A 544 -2.51 11.44 31.74
N ASP A 545 -1.83 10.33 31.46
CA ASP A 545 -1.65 9.24 32.41
C ASP A 545 -0.73 9.64 33.56
N CYS A 546 0.41 10.30 33.28
CA CYS A 546 1.32 10.81 34.30
C CYS A 546 0.63 11.83 35.22
N CYS A 547 -0.22 12.71 34.66
CA CYS A 547 -1.04 13.62 35.45
C CYS A 547 -2.01 12.87 36.37
N ALA A 548 -2.70 11.87 35.84
CA ALA A 548 -3.67 11.08 36.62
C ALA A 548 -2.99 10.29 37.74
N ALA A 549 -1.86 9.65 37.43
CA ALA A 549 -1.04 8.93 38.40
C ALA A 549 -0.50 9.86 39.51
N SER A 550 0.04 11.03 39.14
CA SER A 550 0.53 12.02 40.09
C SER A 550 -0.57 12.55 41.02
N ALA A 551 -1.73 12.90 40.44
CA ALA A 551 -2.88 13.36 41.21
C ALA A 551 -3.43 12.25 42.13
N GLY A 552 -3.45 11.00 41.67
CA GLY A 552 -3.87 9.83 42.44
C GLY A 552 -2.93 9.50 43.61
N ALA A 553 -1.62 9.74 43.45
CA ALA A 553 -0.61 9.53 44.48
C ALA A 553 -0.60 10.62 45.58
N GLY A 554 -1.38 11.70 45.40
CA GLY A 554 -1.47 12.81 46.33
C GLY A 554 -0.40 13.88 46.12
N ALA A 555 -0.07 14.19 44.87
CA ALA A 555 0.64 15.42 44.53
C ALA A 555 -0.09 16.65 45.11
N GLU A 556 0.66 17.66 45.54
CA GLU A 556 0.10 18.91 46.08
C GLU A 556 -0.65 19.68 44.98
N SER A 557 -0.06 19.74 43.79
CA SER A 557 -0.71 20.24 42.59
C SER A 557 -0.14 19.55 41.35
N VAL A 558 -0.95 19.46 40.30
CA VAL A 558 -0.52 18.92 39.00
C VAL A 558 -0.89 19.91 37.90
N THR A 559 0.10 20.33 37.10
CA THR A 559 -0.09 21.19 35.93
C THR A 559 0.34 20.46 34.67
N LEU A 560 -0.56 20.34 33.70
CA LEU A 560 -0.25 19.90 32.34
C LEU A 560 0.07 21.11 31.46
N LEU A 561 1.29 21.19 30.96
CA LEU A 561 1.74 22.21 30.01
C LEU A 561 1.82 21.61 28.60
N GLN A 562 0.95 22.07 27.70
CA GLN A 562 0.89 21.57 26.31
C GLN A 562 0.94 22.72 25.29
N ARG A 563 1.53 22.46 24.13
CA ARG A 563 1.63 23.49 23.06
C ARG A 563 0.30 23.74 22.37
N ASN A 564 -0.38 22.65 22.03
CA ASN A 564 -1.63 22.63 21.29
C ASN A 564 -2.63 21.74 22.01
N SER A 565 -3.91 22.10 21.91
CA SER A 565 -5.02 21.24 22.35
C SER A 565 -5.33 20.21 21.27
N HIS A 566 -5.49 18.94 21.66
CA HIS A 566 -5.96 17.84 20.81
C HIS A 566 -7.38 17.43 21.20
N TRP A 567 -8.12 16.81 20.28
CA TRP A 567 -9.44 16.26 20.52
C TRP A 567 -9.32 14.92 21.26
N PRO A 568 -9.65 14.85 22.56
CA PRO A 568 -9.78 13.58 23.22
C PRO A 568 -11.04 12.89 22.66
N THR A 569 -10.91 11.63 22.30
CA THR A 569 -12.02 10.84 21.79
C THR A 569 -12.68 10.10 22.96
N PRO A 570 -13.94 10.41 23.31
CA PRO A 570 -14.62 9.69 24.37
C PRO A 570 -14.89 8.25 23.94
N LEU A 571 -14.85 7.29 24.89
CA LEU A 571 -15.24 5.90 24.60
C LEU A 571 -16.65 5.80 23.98
N TYR A 572 -17.58 6.64 24.46
CA TYR A 572 -18.95 6.72 23.98
C TYR A 572 -19.31 8.16 23.61
N VAL A 573 -19.63 8.40 22.34
CA VAL A 573 -20.13 9.68 21.85
C VAL A 573 -21.55 9.91 22.36
N ALA A 574 -21.77 11.05 23.01
CA ALA A 574 -23.03 11.40 23.69
C ALA A 574 -23.48 10.35 24.74
N GLY A 575 -22.55 9.53 25.25
CA GLY A 575 -22.84 8.45 26.19
C GLY A 575 -23.61 7.26 25.60
N LEU A 576 -23.80 7.21 24.28
CA LEU A 576 -24.66 6.22 23.62
C LEU A 576 -23.93 5.39 22.57
N ILE A 577 -23.08 6.02 21.76
CA ILE A 577 -22.49 5.38 20.58
C ILE A 577 -21.00 5.14 20.84
N PRO A 578 -20.53 3.89 20.95
CA PRO A 578 -19.11 3.58 20.98
C PRO A 578 -18.35 4.28 19.83
N PHE A 579 -17.29 5.02 20.14
CA PHE A 579 -16.55 5.81 19.13
C PHE A 579 -16.09 4.96 17.95
N GLN A 580 -15.74 3.70 18.23
CA GLN A 580 -15.30 2.72 17.24
C GLN A 580 -16.32 2.48 16.11
N HIS A 581 -17.62 2.64 16.36
CA HIS A 581 -18.62 2.50 15.29
C HIS A 581 -18.58 3.67 14.30
N ILE A 582 -18.14 4.84 14.76
CA ILE A 582 -17.97 6.04 13.94
C ILE A 582 -16.61 6.03 13.24
N PHE A 583 -15.53 5.68 13.94
CA PHE A 583 -14.17 5.84 13.43
C PHE A 583 -13.50 4.54 12.97
N LEU A 584 -13.88 3.38 13.51
CA LEU A 584 -13.17 2.11 13.28
C LEU A 584 -14.03 1.03 12.61
N SER A 585 -15.27 1.35 12.21
CA SER A 585 -16.13 0.44 11.43
C SER A 585 -15.91 0.63 9.93
N ARG A 586 -16.22 -0.39 9.11
CA ARG A 586 -16.15 -0.27 7.64
C ARG A 586 -17.01 0.88 7.10
N LEU A 587 -18.19 1.09 7.68
CA LEU A 587 -19.07 2.20 7.33
C LEU A 587 -18.45 3.54 7.76
N GLY A 588 -17.94 3.62 8.98
CA GLY A 588 -17.26 4.80 9.50
C GLY A 588 -16.07 5.21 8.63
N GLN A 589 -15.22 4.25 8.28
CA GLN A 589 -14.09 4.45 7.38
C GLN A 589 -14.54 4.89 5.97
N ALA A 590 -15.63 4.34 5.43
CA ALA A 590 -16.18 4.80 4.15
C ALA A 590 -16.71 6.25 4.19
N LEU A 591 -17.14 6.72 5.37
CA LEU A 591 -17.66 8.09 5.58
C LEU A 591 -16.55 9.10 5.91
N VAL A 592 -15.49 8.66 6.58
CA VAL A 592 -14.37 9.49 7.04
C VAL A 592 -13.23 9.52 6.01
N GLU A 593 -12.80 8.34 5.56
CA GLU A 593 -11.61 8.15 4.75
C GLU A 593 -12.02 7.95 3.29
N ALA A 594 -12.46 9.05 2.66
CA ALA A 594 -12.53 9.14 1.21
C ALA A 594 -11.11 9.21 0.59
N LYS A 595 -10.23 8.27 0.95
CA LYS A 595 -8.95 8.11 0.26
C LYS A 595 -9.21 7.47 -1.09
N VAL A 596 -8.74 8.15 -2.12
CA VAL A 596 -8.76 7.72 -3.52
C VAL A 596 -8.15 6.31 -3.64
N GLY A 597 -8.88 5.36 -4.24
CA GLY A 597 -8.32 4.09 -4.73
C GLY A 597 -8.66 2.81 -3.95
N VAL A 598 -9.53 2.85 -2.94
CA VAL A 598 -9.88 1.63 -2.15
C VAL A 598 -10.93 0.75 -2.85
N TYR A 599 -11.82 1.34 -3.67
CA TYR A 599 -12.77 0.60 -4.52
C TYR A 599 -13.23 1.47 -5.72
N PRO A 600 -13.63 0.85 -6.85
CA PRO A 600 -14.21 1.57 -7.98
C PRO A 600 -15.44 2.39 -7.56
N GLY A 601 -15.49 3.67 -7.92
CA GLY A 601 -16.57 4.57 -7.51
C GLY A 601 -16.43 5.23 -6.14
N ALA A 602 -15.36 4.95 -5.38
CA ALA A 602 -15.09 5.61 -4.09
C ALA A 602 -15.04 7.14 -4.20
N ARG A 603 -14.50 7.69 -5.31
CA ARG A 603 -14.53 9.15 -5.57
C ARG A 603 -15.94 9.70 -5.74
N SER A 604 -16.83 8.95 -6.41
CA SER A 604 -18.21 9.35 -6.67
C SER A 604 -19.10 9.19 -5.44
N ALA A 605 -18.91 8.13 -4.65
CA ALA A 605 -19.58 7.99 -3.35
C ALA A 605 -19.09 9.08 -2.38
N ALA A 606 -17.78 9.30 -2.31
CA ALA A 606 -17.20 10.37 -1.50
C ALA A 606 -17.72 11.76 -1.90
N SER A 607 -17.87 12.08 -3.19
CA SER A 607 -18.39 13.39 -3.61
C SER A 607 -19.85 13.61 -3.23
N ILE A 608 -20.66 12.55 -3.15
CA ILE A 608 -22.04 12.58 -2.68
C ILE A 608 -22.10 12.74 -1.15
N PHE A 609 -21.26 12.02 -0.39
CA PHE A 609 -21.31 12.03 1.07
C PHE A 609 -20.55 13.20 1.72
N ARG A 610 -19.48 13.73 1.09
CA ARG A 610 -18.64 14.80 1.64
C ARG A 610 -19.41 16.08 2.03
N PRO A 611 -20.36 16.64 1.24
CA PRO A 611 -21.13 17.80 1.67
C PRO A 611 -22.11 17.49 2.82
N LEU A 612 -22.55 16.23 2.97
CA LEU A 612 -23.41 15.80 4.09
C LEU A 612 -22.61 15.57 5.39
N MET A 613 -21.37 15.13 5.27
CA MET A 613 -20.53 14.78 6.42
C MET A 613 -20.01 16.00 7.19
N GLY A 614 -19.79 17.15 6.53
CA GLY A 614 -19.33 18.37 7.20
C GLY A 614 -20.21 18.78 8.41
N PRO A 615 -21.53 18.95 8.22
CA PRO A 615 -22.45 19.23 9.32
C PRO A 615 -22.49 18.13 10.40
N ILE A 616 -22.39 16.85 10.01
CA ILE A 616 -22.38 15.73 10.96
C ILE A 616 -21.14 15.78 11.85
N PHE A 617 -19.96 15.97 11.28
CA PHE A 617 -18.73 16.10 12.07
C PHE A 617 -18.70 17.39 12.89
N GLY A 618 -19.32 18.48 12.42
CA GLY A 618 -19.54 19.68 13.24
C GLY A 618 -20.40 19.40 14.49
N ILE A 619 -21.42 18.53 14.38
CA ILE A 619 -22.20 18.06 15.54
C ILE A 619 -21.34 17.19 16.45
N VAL A 620 -20.53 16.27 15.89
CA VAL A 620 -19.62 15.42 16.67
C VAL A 620 -18.61 16.27 17.45
N GLU A 621 -18.01 17.28 16.83
CA GLU A 621 -17.11 18.24 17.48
C GLU A 621 -17.80 19.00 18.61
N MET A 622 -19.04 19.44 18.40
CA MET A 622 -19.82 20.10 19.44
C MET A 622 -20.11 19.16 20.61
N LEU A 623 -20.47 17.91 20.33
CA LEU A 623 -20.70 16.89 21.35
C LEU A 623 -19.43 16.56 22.13
N PHE A 624 -18.27 16.43 21.45
CA PHE A 624 -16.98 16.19 22.10
C PHE A 624 -16.62 17.38 23.00
N ALA A 625 -16.72 18.60 22.48
CA ALA A 625 -16.43 19.81 23.26
C ALA A 625 -17.33 19.93 24.49
N PHE A 626 -18.62 19.62 24.36
CA PHE A 626 -19.54 19.62 25.48
C PHE A 626 -19.25 18.51 26.50
N GLN A 627 -19.15 17.26 26.03
CA GLN A 627 -18.95 16.07 26.87
C GLN A 627 -17.63 16.12 27.63
N LEU A 628 -16.58 16.66 27.01
CA LEU A 628 -15.23 16.75 27.57
C LEU A 628 -14.93 18.14 28.17
N GLY A 629 -15.90 19.05 28.19
CA GLY A 629 -15.77 20.40 28.76
C GLY A 629 -14.66 21.24 28.10
N LEU A 630 -14.42 21.06 26.80
CA LEU A 630 -13.40 21.80 26.05
C LEU A 630 -13.95 23.19 25.68
N ARG A 631 -13.48 24.22 26.39
CA ARG A 631 -13.90 25.62 26.21
C ARG A 631 -12.69 26.52 26.01
N GLY A 632 -12.91 27.66 25.34
CA GLY A 632 -11.86 28.65 25.08
C GLY A 632 -10.65 28.01 24.41
N ASP A 633 -9.47 28.25 24.98
CA ASP A 633 -8.18 27.75 24.49
C ASP A 633 -8.05 26.22 24.50
N LEU A 634 -8.82 25.51 25.33
CA LEU A 634 -8.82 24.04 25.34
C LEU A 634 -9.54 23.42 24.15
N ARG A 635 -10.27 24.22 23.35
CA ARG A 635 -10.92 23.72 22.14
C ARG A 635 -9.88 23.61 21.02
N PRO A 636 -9.64 22.42 20.45
CA PRO A 636 -8.69 22.24 19.36
C PRO A 636 -9.09 23.05 18.11
N LYS A 637 -8.08 23.49 17.36
CA LYS A 637 -8.25 24.29 16.13
C LYS A 637 -8.42 23.44 14.87
N VAL A 638 -7.95 22.20 14.92
CA VAL A 638 -8.09 21.20 13.83
C VAL A 638 -9.43 20.48 13.94
N GLY A 639 -9.89 19.85 12.87
CA GLY A 639 -11.14 19.07 12.90
C GLY A 639 -10.99 17.75 13.66
N VAL A 640 -12.08 17.23 14.24
CA VAL A 640 -12.04 15.98 15.05
C VAL A 640 -11.54 14.77 14.27
N VAL A 641 -11.90 14.68 12.99
CA VAL A 641 -11.46 13.59 12.11
C VAL A 641 -9.95 13.68 11.87
N GLU A 642 -9.47 14.86 11.48
CA GLU A 642 -8.05 15.07 11.21
C GLU A 642 -7.19 14.74 12.43
N ASP A 643 -7.60 15.21 13.60
CA ASP A 643 -6.88 14.96 14.85
C ASP A 643 -6.97 13.49 15.30
N PHE A 644 -8.12 12.82 15.09
CA PHE A 644 -8.26 11.39 15.37
C PHE A 644 -7.30 10.54 14.53
N TYR A 645 -7.13 10.85 13.24
CA TYR A 645 -6.17 10.13 12.37
C TYR A 645 -4.79 10.77 12.33
N GLY A 646 -4.48 11.72 13.20
CA GLY A 646 -3.14 12.31 13.33
C GLY A 646 -2.50 11.95 14.67
N TYR A 647 -3.28 12.07 15.75
CA TYR A 647 -2.81 12.02 17.12
C TYR A 647 -3.51 10.94 17.96
N ALA A 648 -4.81 10.77 17.74
CA ALA A 648 -5.62 9.65 18.23
C ALA A 648 -5.51 9.37 19.75
N GLN A 649 -6.12 10.21 20.59
CA GLN A 649 -6.15 9.99 22.04
C GLN A 649 -7.57 9.59 22.50
N VAL A 650 -7.78 8.32 22.85
CA VAL A 650 -9.06 7.86 23.41
C VAL A 650 -9.06 8.00 24.94
N GLN A 651 -10.13 8.55 25.51
CA GLN A 651 -10.28 8.80 26.94
C GLN A 651 -11.63 8.27 27.46
N ASP A 652 -11.62 7.78 28.70
CA ASP A 652 -12.79 7.29 29.44
C ASP A 652 -13.53 8.38 30.22
N GLY A 653 -12.96 9.59 30.30
CA GLY A 653 -13.51 10.73 31.04
C GLY A 653 -12.83 11.02 32.38
N SER A 654 -12.00 10.10 32.90
CA SER A 654 -11.28 10.29 34.16
C SER A 654 -10.42 11.57 34.20
N PHE A 655 -9.72 11.87 33.10
CA PHE A 655 -8.91 13.08 32.99
C PHE A 655 -9.75 14.37 33.05
N LYS A 656 -10.96 14.34 32.49
CA LYS A 656 -11.91 15.45 32.58
C LYS A 656 -12.32 15.68 34.04
N GLU A 657 -12.59 14.62 34.80
CA GLU A 657 -12.96 14.73 36.23
C GLU A 657 -11.82 15.32 37.06
N LEU A 658 -10.57 14.93 36.79
CA LEU A 658 -9.39 15.52 37.41
C LEU A 658 -9.24 17.01 37.10
N ARG A 659 -9.51 17.41 35.86
CA ARG A 659 -9.50 18.83 35.47
C ARG A 659 -10.62 19.60 36.16
N ASP A 660 -11.84 19.10 36.11
CA ASP A 660 -13.03 19.79 36.63
C ASP A 660 -13.01 19.88 38.17
N SER A 661 -12.38 18.93 38.86
CA SER A 661 -12.14 18.99 40.31
C SER A 661 -10.98 19.93 40.72
N GLY A 662 -10.25 20.48 39.75
CA GLY A 662 -9.08 21.33 39.99
C GLY A 662 -7.81 20.59 40.41
N LYS A 663 -7.84 19.25 40.47
CA LYS A 663 -6.67 18.42 40.78
C LYS A 663 -5.60 18.49 39.70
N VAL A 664 -6.01 18.70 38.45
CA VAL A 664 -5.11 18.91 37.31
C VAL A 664 -5.46 20.22 36.62
N GLN A 665 -4.50 21.12 36.52
CA GLN A 665 -4.62 22.37 35.76
C GLN A 665 -4.01 22.17 34.37
N VAL A 666 -4.67 22.65 33.32
CA VAL A 666 -4.15 22.56 31.94
C VAL A 666 -3.80 23.96 31.46
N LYS A 667 -2.54 24.16 31.08
CA LYS A 667 -2.01 25.42 30.54
C LYS A 667 -1.49 25.22 29.13
N LEU A 668 -1.79 26.18 28.25
CA LEU A 668 -1.22 26.22 26.91
C LEU A 668 0.04 27.06 26.88
N GLY A 669 1.17 26.47 26.52
CA GLY A 669 2.43 27.19 26.44
C GLY A 669 3.64 26.30 26.19
N GLU A 670 4.81 26.91 26.30
CA GLU A 670 6.11 26.27 26.17
C GLU A 670 7.00 26.80 27.29
N ILE A 671 7.89 25.95 27.78
CA ILE A 671 8.95 26.36 28.71
C ILE A 671 9.90 27.29 27.94
N GLN A 672 10.16 28.45 28.50
CA GLN A 672 11.20 29.36 28.04
C GLN A 672 12.51 29.06 28.76
N GLU A 673 12.47 29.03 30.08
CA GLU A 673 13.64 28.79 30.93
C GLU A 673 13.25 28.15 32.26
N PHE A 674 14.23 27.47 32.86
CA PHE A 674 14.15 26.96 34.22
C PHE A 674 14.65 28.01 35.21
N THR A 675 14.08 27.96 36.40
CA THR A 675 14.54 28.70 37.60
C THR A 675 14.84 27.68 38.69
N SER A 676 15.31 28.11 39.86
CA SER A 676 15.62 27.20 40.97
C SER A 676 14.42 26.42 41.50
N ASP A 677 13.22 27.00 41.43
CA ASP A 677 11.98 26.56 42.08
C ASP A 677 10.79 26.43 41.11
N GLY A 678 11.04 26.55 39.80
CA GLY A 678 9.97 26.62 38.82
C GLY A 678 10.42 26.73 37.37
N VAL A 679 9.46 27.02 36.49
CA VAL A 679 9.70 27.36 35.08
C VAL A 679 9.02 28.65 34.69
N ASN A 680 9.69 29.45 33.87
CA ASN A 680 9.06 30.55 33.13
C ASN A 680 8.58 30.03 31.78
N THR A 681 7.32 30.31 31.45
CA THR A 681 6.77 30.00 30.13
C THR A 681 7.02 31.14 29.14
N LYS A 682 7.00 30.84 27.83
CA LYS A 682 7.08 31.85 26.76
C LYS A 682 5.94 32.89 26.77
N LYS A 683 4.91 32.67 27.59
CA LYS A 683 3.81 33.62 27.82
C LYS A 683 4.07 34.54 29.03
N ASN A 684 5.30 34.56 29.55
CA ASN A 684 5.71 35.31 30.74
C ASN A 684 4.91 34.92 32.00
N GLU A 685 4.53 33.66 32.10
CA GLU A 685 3.89 33.09 33.29
C GLU A 685 4.89 32.19 34.03
N PHE A 686 5.05 32.40 35.32
CA PHE A 686 5.84 31.54 36.21
C PHE A 686 4.99 30.37 36.73
N ILE A 687 5.54 29.16 36.65
CA ILE A 687 4.93 27.95 37.19
C ILE A 687 5.91 27.36 38.22
N GLU A 688 5.56 27.51 39.49
CA GLU A 688 6.30 26.90 40.60
C GLU A 688 6.13 25.38 40.58
N THR A 689 7.24 24.64 40.68
CA THR A 689 7.20 23.17 40.58
C THR A 689 8.40 22.52 41.27
N ASP A 690 8.19 21.36 41.87
CA ASP A 690 9.23 20.54 42.51
C ASP A 690 9.64 19.34 41.64
N MET A 691 8.85 19.05 40.61
CA MET A 691 9.07 17.92 39.71
C MET A 691 8.53 18.20 38.32
N VAL A 692 9.35 17.98 37.29
CA VAL A 692 8.97 18.09 35.89
C VAL A 692 9.03 16.73 35.19
N ILE A 693 7.90 16.29 34.64
CA ILE A 693 7.78 15.06 33.85
C ILE A 693 7.61 15.44 32.37
N PHE A 694 8.63 15.17 31.57
CA PHE A 694 8.59 15.37 30.12
C PHE A 694 7.93 14.17 29.45
N ALA A 695 6.67 14.34 29.03
CA ALA A 695 5.90 13.40 28.22
C ALA A 695 5.95 13.81 26.74
N THR A 696 7.17 14.01 26.24
CA THR A 696 7.47 14.66 24.95
C THR A 696 7.67 13.70 23.79
N GLY A 697 7.45 12.40 24.02
CA GLY A 697 7.47 11.36 22.99
C GLY A 697 8.84 10.72 22.79
N TRP A 698 9.04 10.10 21.63
CA TRP A 698 10.22 9.28 21.33
C TRP A 698 10.80 9.68 19.98
N LYS A 699 12.12 9.52 19.82
CA LYS A 699 12.82 9.57 18.55
C LYS A 699 12.92 8.15 18.01
N LYS A 700 12.84 8.01 16.69
CA LYS A 700 13.16 6.74 16.04
C LYS A 700 14.67 6.67 15.88
N ASP A 701 15.21 5.48 16.10
CA ASP A 701 16.63 5.22 15.89
C ASP A 701 16.84 4.04 14.94
N TYR A 702 17.61 4.30 13.90
CA TYR A 702 18.07 3.35 12.88
C TYR A 702 19.60 3.42 12.74
N SER A 703 20.29 3.90 13.78
CA SER A 703 21.74 4.08 13.83
C SER A 703 22.51 2.78 13.59
N PHE A 704 21.93 1.65 13.96
CA PHE A 704 22.47 0.30 13.76
C PHE A 704 22.58 -0.11 12.29
N PHE A 705 21.98 0.59 11.32
CA PHE A 705 22.32 0.37 9.91
C PHE A 705 23.66 1.02 9.58
N ASP A 706 24.52 0.32 8.83
CA ASP A 706 25.74 0.92 8.29
C ASP A 706 25.42 2.00 7.23
N THR A 707 26.42 2.78 6.85
CA THR A 707 26.26 3.89 5.90
C THR A 707 25.66 3.41 4.58
N ASP A 708 26.13 2.28 4.04
CA ASP A 708 25.68 1.72 2.77
C ASP A 708 24.18 1.34 2.83
N VAL A 709 23.72 0.72 3.91
CA VAL A 709 22.29 0.39 4.08
C VAL A 709 21.46 1.65 4.30
N LYS A 710 21.97 2.65 5.02
CA LYS A 710 21.28 3.93 5.21
C LYS A 710 21.07 4.66 3.87
N GLU A 711 22.08 4.66 3.00
CA GLU A 711 21.98 5.20 1.64
C GLU A 711 20.99 4.40 0.78
N LEU A 712 21.02 3.07 0.85
CA LEU A 712 20.06 2.21 0.15
C LEU A 712 18.60 2.43 0.58
N LEU A 713 18.39 2.80 1.85
CA LEU A 713 17.07 3.08 2.41
C LEU A 713 16.56 4.49 2.08
N ASP A 714 17.41 5.35 1.49
CA ASP A 714 17.09 6.75 1.18
C ASP A 714 16.45 7.49 2.38
N MET A 715 17.04 7.30 3.57
CA MET A 715 16.49 7.84 4.81
C MET A 715 16.44 9.37 4.79
N GLN A 716 15.23 9.92 4.91
CA GLN A 716 15.00 11.35 4.96
C GLN A 716 14.95 11.86 6.41
N ASN A 717 15.06 13.18 6.58
CA ASN A 717 14.94 13.84 7.88
C ASN A 717 13.56 13.64 8.54
N ASP A 718 12.51 13.39 7.76
CA ASP A 718 11.14 13.17 8.23
C ASP A 718 10.79 11.68 8.41
N GLY A 719 11.67 10.74 8.03
CA GLY A 719 11.55 9.31 8.31
C GLY A 719 11.88 8.39 7.13
N LEU A 720 11.42 7.13 7.23
CA LEU A 720 11.58 6.10 6.20
C LEU A 720 10.38 6.08 5.26
N TYR A 721 10.64 6.10 3.95
CA TYR A 721 9.60 5.92 2.94
C TYR A 721 9.47 4.46 2.56
N LEU A 722 8.48 3.80 3.18
CA LEU A 722 8.23 2.38 2.99
C LEU A 722 6.93 2.13 2.24
N TYR A 723 6.96 1.25 1.25
CA TYR A 723 5.76 0.71 0.63
C TYR A 723 4.89 0.03 1.69
N LYS A 724 3.63 0.46 1.78
CA LYS A 724 2.65 0.03 2.81
C LYS A 724 3.17 0.19 4.25
N ARG A 725 4.12 1.12 4.49
CA ARG A 725 4.78 1.31 5.79
C ARG A 725 5.57 0.09 6.27
N MET A 726 5.93 -0.82 5.37
CA MET A 726 6.59 -2.08 5.72
C MET A 726 7.81 -2.40 4.86
N LEU A 727 7.72 -2.22 3.54
CA LEU A 727 8.74 -2.69 2.61
C LEU A 727 9.54 -1.52 2.03
N PRO A 728 10.86 -1.47 2.21
CA PRO A 728 11.71 -0.49 1.55
C PRO A 728 11.77 -0.78 0.04
N PRO A 729 11.31 0.13 -0.84
CA PRO A 729 11.39 -0.07 -2.28
C PRO A 729 12.85 -0.25 -2.73
N GLY A 730 13.14 -1.25 -3.56
CA GLY A 730 14.49 -1.48 -4.08
C GLY A 730 15.48 -2.16 -3.12
N VAL A 731 15.08 -2.46 -1.88
CA VAL A 731 15.95 -3.13 -0.88
C VAL A 731 15.41 -4.54 -0.59
N PRO A 732 15.82 -5.57 -1.37
CA PRO A 732 15.31 -6.93 -1.19
C PRO A 732 15.82 -7.56 0.12
N GLY A 733 15.01 -8.44 0.70
CA GLY A 733 15.38 -9.19 1.90
C GLY A 733 15.21 -8.42 3.21
N LEU A 734 14.63 -7.22 3.20
CA LEU A 734 14.42 -6.38 4.38
C LEU A 734 12.96 -5.96 4.50
N ALA A 735 12.43 -5.99 5.72
CA ALA A 735 11.11 -5.45 6.05
C ALA A 735 11.11 -4.74 7.41
N PHE A 736 10.18 -3.82 7.60
CA PHE A 736 9.91 -3.13 8.86
C PHE A 736 8.48 -3.46 9.29
N ILE A 737 8.29 -3.90 10.53
CA ILE A 737 6.98 -4.31 11.04
C ILE A 737 6.76 -3.63 12.39
N GLY A 738 5.75 -2.76 12.46
CA GLY A 738 5.46 -1.99 13.68
C GLY A 738 6.46 -0.85 13.98
N SER A 739 7.47 -0.64 13.14
CA SER A 739 8.45 0.45 13.31
C SER A 739 7.96 1.80 12.76
N GLU A 740 7.06 1.79 11.77
CA GLU A 740 6.57 3.00 11.07
C GLU A 740 5.04 3.17 11.10
N ALA A 741 4.32 2.30 11.83
CA ALA A 741 2.87 2.36 11.90
C ALA A 741 2.35 2.07 13.32
N ALA A 742 1.52 2.97 13.83
CA ALA A 742 0.76 2.78 15.06
C ALA A 742 -0.52 1.96 14.80
N THR A 743 -1.05 1.34 15.85
CA THR A 743 -2.19 0.39 15.83
C THR A 743 -3.45 0.90 15.13
N ILE A 744 -3.67 2.22 15.07
CA ILE A 744 -4.85 2.84 14.45
C ILE A 744 -4.72 2.99 12.93
N PHE A 745 -3.50 3.00 12.37
CA PHE A 745 -3.26 3.08 10.92
C PHE A 745 -3.04 1.73 10.27
N VAL A 746 -2.46 0.80 11.02
CA VAL A 746 -2.25 -0.59 10.65
C VAL A 746 -2.38 -1.31 11.99
N SER A 747 -3.44 -2.09 12.20
CA SER A 747 -3.41 -2.96 13.36
C SER A 747 -2.27 -3.94 13.14
N VAL A 748 -1.18 -3.77 13.88
CA VAL A 748 0.03 -4.60 13.82
C VAL A 748 -0.32 -6.08 14.04
N LEU A 749 -1.47 -6.32 14.67
CA LEU A 749 -2.08 -7.61 14.97
C LEU A 749 -2.79 -8.25 13.75
N TYR A 750 -3.15 -7.46 12.74
CA TYR A 750 -3.81 -7.91 11.50
C TYR A 750 -2.84 -8.01 10.31
N ILE A 751 -1.54 -7.93 10.55
CA ILE A 751 -0.54 -8.11 9.49
C ILE A 751 -0.48 -9.60 9.13
N ARG A 752 -1.27 -10.02 8.13
CA ARG A 752 -0.94 -11.22 7.37
C ARG A 752 0.31 -10.92 6.56
N VAL A 753 1.45 -11.42 7.03
CA VAL A 753 2.68 -11.48 6.23
C VAL A 753 2.39 -12.41 5.05
N HIS A 754 2.12 -11.83 3.88
CA HIS A 754 1.87 -12.56 2.64
C HIS A 754 3.17 -12.91 1.95
#